data_AF-A0AAV4WQ56-F1
#
_entry.id   AF-A0AAV4WQ56-F1
#
_cell.length_a   1.000
_cell.length_b   1.000
_cell.length_c   1.000
_cell.angle_alpha   90.00
_cell.angle_beta   90.00
_cell.angle_gamma   90.00
#
_symmetry.space_group_name_H-M   'P 1'
#
loop_
_entity.id
_entity.type
_entity.pdbx_description
1 polymer ?
#
loop_
_entity_poly.entity_id
_entity_poly.type
_entity_poly.pdbx_seq_one_letter_code
_entity_poly.pdbx_strand_id
1 'polypeptide(L)'
;MTPFSTPLPPPAKRLVLFVADGMRADKFFEVSESGETNSPYLRDIIINTGSWGVSHTRVPTESRPGHVAMIGGIYEDVSAVTKGWKENPVEFDSVFNESRYTWAWGSPDILPMFSKGNRKNVFIDTYTSAEEDFAGATPHSLDIWVFQKLEKFLDDAKMNGTLKMMLSQDKNILFLHLLGMDISGHSYKPGSQEYIKNMQVVDAGIQKCVNMIESFFESDGKTAYIFTADHGMTDWGSHGSGEMHETYTPLVAWGAGIRRPLGEGKDFYHDGLSEEWKLAQIKRVDVNQVDIAPLISTLIGIPFPVNSLGILPVEYLGTEWPHKALSLLTNARQILANYQRQMLQKKENTLPIFFWRFKELSTSRQAELMSMIDTLLKQNRYKDVIQVGLKIIELALKGLTYYQRHDRIVLSISIFLAFLGWISYLFVLILKDYTTIGQNSLESSVKMPEDNFSKIKCILSFTFVGSLISILLYVQNAPTMYYAYFLLPVLLWMLVCLQWDLIYSAKLHLERKKVFYKFIGISLLSFIAMELLVVSFFKREIMSIVLWAIAAWPFFSNLTNTHKRLCFSWCVTSVILSVFPMMPVIGKDTNYNIVILAGWLFIFAVGFCARRPETGLIYNNRIAKREPYRIAVLTAVQVILLCISTYTIQSTSRSIADKDGLPFLNQIVSWFILGISLMLPLFGSQSILTRLLNVMTALFAPYILLSIAHEGMFCLLLCIQMILWLMLEHQLSYNYSKLQDIYFVPSPTDPTKKKIITEISIGDFRRAYFFIFFILLAFFGTGNIASINSFNPTSVYCFLTVFNPFVMGVLMLIKILIPFLIVSCILRAINVCLKVSPRALFLLILLMSDFLGLHFFFFVKDTGSWLDIGTSLSHFIISITIIIFIMLLYGLALILTSVSLTVSSLRIKRHLL
;
A
#
# COMPACT_ATOMS: atom_id res chain seq x y z
N MET A 1 -16.86 27.67 10.96
CA MET A 1 -18.16 27.42 11.63
C MET A 1 -17.89 27.47 13.12
N THR A 2 -18.83 27.97 13.93
CA THR A 2 -18.70 27.94 15.40
C THR A 2 -19.12 26.57 15.93
N PRO A 3 -18.35 25.93 16.82
CA PRO A 3 -18.72 24.64 17.39
C PRO A 3 -19.92 24.76 18.32
N PHE A 4 -20.75 23.72 18.39
CA PHE A 4 -21.94 23.70 19.24
C PHE A 4 -21.62 23.17 20.64
N SER A 5 -22.19 23.80 21.66
CA SER A 5 -22.10 23.39 23.07
C SER A 5 -23.44 22.90 23.61
N THR A 6 -23.41 21.95 24.55
CA THR A 6 -24.60 21.55 25.29
C THR A 6 -24.93 22.58 26.36
N PRO A 7 -26.18 23.09 26.45
CA PRO A 7 -26.55 24.16 27.37
C PRO A 7 -26.84 23.64 28.80
N LEU A 8 -26.17 22.57 29.24
CA LEU A 8 -26.36 21.95 30.56
C LEU A 8 -25.02 21.81 31.27
N PRO A 9 -25.00 21.84 32.62
CA PRO A 9 -23.78 21.62 33.37
C PRO A 9 -23.24 20.21 33.11
N PRO A 10 -21.94 20.06 32.85
CA PRO A 10 -21.35 18.76 32.61
C PRO A 10 -21.27 17.91 33.87
N PRO A 11 -21.31 16.57 33.74
CA PRO A 11 -21.17 15.68 34.89
C PRO A 11 -19.77 15.68 35.50
N ALA A 12 -18.72 15.93 34.71
CA ALA A 12 -17.32 15.98 35.15
C ALA A 12 -16.72 17.38 34.99
N LYS A 13 -15.73 17.72 35.82
CA LYS A 13 -14.87 18.90 35.64
C LYS A 13 -13.66 18.58 34.78
N ARG A 14 -13.20 17.33 34.80
CA ARG A 14 -11.96 16.90 34.15
C ARG A 14 -12.08 15.49 33.59
N LEU A 15 -11.35 15.25 32.51
CA LEU A 15 -11.23 13.94 31.86
C LEU A 15 -9.77 13.48 31.92
N VAL A 16 -9.55 12.21 32.22
CA VAL A 16 -8.27 11.52 32.02
C VAL A 16 -8.44 10.53 30.88
N LEU A 17 -7.63 10.68 29.83
CA LEU A 17 -7.60 9.81 28.66
C LEU A 17 -6.30 9.01 28.66
N PHE A 18 -6.41 7.70 28.80
CA PHE A 18 -5.31 6.75 28.64
C PHE A 18 -5.44 6.08 27.27
N VAL A 19 -4.39 6.15 26.46
CA VAL A 19 -4.31 5.41 25.19
C VAL A 19 -3.08 4.53 25.21
N ALA A 20 -3.29 3.21 25.17
CA ALA A 20 -2.21 2.23 25.06
C ALA A 20 -2.04 1.79 23.61
N ASP A 21 -1.06 2.40 22.93
CA ASP A 21 -0.77 2.22 21.51
C ASP A 21 -0.54 0.74 21.17
N GLY A 22 -1.18 0.22 20.13
CA GLY A 22 -1.02 -1.17 19.70
C GLY A 22 -1.62 -2.25 20.62
N MET A 23 -2.47 -1.89 21.60
CA MET A 23 -3.11 -2.87 22.48
C MET A 23 -4.30 -3.58 21.81
N ARG A 24 -4.20 -4.90 21.61
CA ARG A 24 -5.28 -5.72 21.05
C ARG A 24 -6.40 -5.98 22.05
N ALA A 25 -7.66 -5.88 21.58
CA ALA A 25 -8.83 -6.19 22.41
C ALA A 25 -8.87 -7.65 22.87
N ASP A 26 -8.54 -8.60 22.00
CA ASP A 26 -8.60 -10.03 22.34
C ASP A 26 -7.67 -10.38 23.51
N LYS A 27 -6.43 -9.89 23.49
CA LYS A 27 -5.46 -10.08 24.59
C LYS A 27 -5.81 -9.29 25.84
N PHE A 28 -6.39 -8.12 25.69
CA PHE A 28 -6.83 -7.31 26.83
C PHE A 28 -7.96 -7.97 27.63
N PHE A 29 -8.94 -8.56 26.94
CA PHE A 29 -10.10 -9.19 27.55
C PHE A 29 -9.91 -10.70 27.85
N GLU A 30 -8.83 -11.30 27.35
CA GLU A 30 -8.49 -12.71 27.54
C GLU A 30 -8.46 -13.10 29.03
N VAL A 31 -9.07 -14.24 29.35
CA VAL A 31 -9.03 -14.85 30.67
C VAL A 31 -8.51 -16.26 30.52
N SER A 32 -7.48 -16.61 31.29
CA SER A 32 -6.93 -17.96 31.32
C SER A 32 -7.97 -18.99 31.77
N GLU A 33 -7.64 -20.27 31.57
CA GLU A 33 -8.43 -21.38 32.11
C GLU A 33 -8.50 -21.34 33.65
N SER A 34 -7.44 -20.87 34.32
CA SER A 34 -7.39 -20.66 35.76
C SER A 34 -8.19 -19.44 36.25
N GLY A 35 -8.74 -18.62 35.34
CA GLY A 35 -9.52 -17.43 35.67
C GLY A 35 -8.70 -16.15 35.82
N GLU A 36 -7.41 -16.18 35.52
CA GLU A 36 -6.52 -15.01 35.57
C GLU A 36 -6.72 -14.14 34.33
N THR A 37 -6.72 -12.82 34.51
CA THR A 37 -6.85 -11.83 33.44
C THR A 37 -5.54 -11.06 33.26
N ASN A 38 -5.27 -10.62 32.03
CA ASN A 38 -4.09 -9.80 31.73
C ASN A 38 -4.21 -8.36 32.25
N SER A 39 -5.43 -7.91 32.55
CA SER A 39 -5.78 -6.55 32.98
C SER A 39 -6.67 -6.54 34.24
N PRO A 40 -6.18 -7.00 35.41
CA PRO A 40 -7.01 -7.20 36.60
C PRO A 40 -7.72 -5.94 37.10
N TYR A 41 -7.07 -4.78 37.09
CA TYR A 41 -7.68 -3.53 37.55
C TYR A 41 -8.76 -3.04 36.59
N LEU A 42 -8.48 -2.97 35.30
CA LEU A 42 -9.49 -2.54 34.32
C LEU A 42 -10.64 -3.55 34.19
N ARG A 43 -10.38 -4.85 34.37
CA ARG A 43 -11.44 -5.86 34.46
C ARG A 43 -12.34 -5.64 35.67
N ASP A 44 -11.78 -5.32 36.83
CA ASP A 44 -12.57 -4.96 38.01
C ASP A 44 -13.47 -3.74 37.74
N ILE A 45 -12.95 -2.72 37.04
CA ILE A 45 -13.74 -1.56 36.62
C ILE A 45 -14.91 -2.00 35.72
N ILE A 46 -14.66 -2.83 34.71
CA ILE A 46 -15.70 -3.34 33.81
C ILE A 46 -16.82 -4.03 34.58
N ILE A 47 -16.47 -4.83 35.59
CA ILE A 47 -17.42 -5.62 36.36
C ILE A 47 -18.21 -4.77 37.35
N ASN A 48 -17.56 -3.80 37.99
CA ASN A 48 -18.11 -3.17 39.20
C ASN A 48 -18.56 -1.71 39.02
N THR A 49 -17.89 -0.93 38.16
CA THR A 49 -18.07 0.54 38.19
C THR A 49 -18.21 1.22 36.83
N GLY A 50 -17.69 0.63 35.76
CA GLY A 50 -17.58 1.23 34.44
C GLY A 50 -18.58 0.74 33.38
N SER A 51 -18.42 1.28 32.19
CA SER A 51 -19.01 0.79 30.94
C SER A 51 -17.90 0.44 29.96
N TRP A 52 -18.16 -0.54 29.09
CA TRP A 52 -17.12 -1.15 28.27
C TRP A 52 -17.63 -1.60 26.90
N GLY A 53 -16.69 -1.83 25.99
CA GLY A 53 -16.92 -2.50 24.72
C GLY A 53 -15.68 -2.49 23.84
N VAL A 54 -15.88 -2.67 22.55
CA VAL A 54 -14.84 -2.57 21.52
C VAL A 54 -14.94 -1.21 20.83
N SER A 55 -13.81 -0.50 20.76
CA SER A 55 -13.64 0.62 19.85
C SER A 55 -13.18 0.07 18.50
N HIS A 56 -13.96 0.32 17.45
CA HIS A 56 -13.65 -0.08 16.08
C HIS A 56 -12.79 1.00 15.44
N THR A 57 -11.49 0.75 15.33
CA THR A 57 -10.57 1.59 14.56
C THR A 57 -10.76 1.35 13.07
N ARG A 58 -10.52 2.40 12.28
CA ARG A 58 -10.47 2.28 10.82
C ARG A 58 -9.03 2.15 10.41
N VAL A 59 -8.86 1.35 9.39
CA VAL A 59 -7.61 1.27 8.66
C VAL A 59 -7.26 2.61 7.98
N PRO A 60 -6.01 2.86 7.54
CA PRO A 60 -4.85 2.09 7.94
C PRO A 60 -4.73 2.17 9.47
N THR A 61 -4.56 1.01 10.12
CA THR A 61 -4.48 0.86 11.57
C THR A 61 -3.09 1.30 12.00
N GLU A 62 -2.89 2.60 11.93
CA GLU A 62 -1.63 3.30 12.20
C GLU A 62 -1.91 4.28 13.34
N SER A 63 -0.89 4.55 14.16
CA SER A 63 -1.11 5.29 15.41
C SER A 63 -1.70 6.68 15.18
N ARG A 64 -1.21 7.42 14.18
CA ARG A 64 -1.70 8.77 13.87
C ARG A 64 -3.20 8.81 13.48
N PRO A 65 -3.68 8.10 12.43
CA PRO A 65 -5.11 8.05 12.11
C PRO A 65 -5.99 7.70 13.30
N GLY A 66 -5.56 6.74 14.14
CA GLY A 66 -6.31 6.33 15.32
C GLY A 66 -6.48 7.46 16.34
N HIS A 67 -5.39 8.15 16.66
CA HIS A 67 -5.41 9.30 17.56
C HIS A 67 -6.24 10.46 17.02
N VAL A 68 -6.14 10.77 15.72
CA VAL A 68 -6.95 11.81 15.06
C VAL A 68 -8.44 11.47 15.12
N ALA A 69 -8.80 10.19 14.97
CA ALA A 69 -10.17 9.73 15.15
C ALA A 69 -10.68 9.95 16.57
N MET A 70 -9.94 9.49 17.59
CA MET A 70 -10.36 9.59 19.00
C MET A 70 -10.49 11.03 19.49
N ILE A 71 -9.56 11.90 19.09
CA ILE A 71 -9.39 13.25 19.65
C ILE A 71 -10.08 14.31 18.77
N GLY A 72 -10.05 14.16 17.44
CA GLY A 72 -10.69 15.06 16.48
C GLY A 72 -12.10 14.65 16.07
N GLY A 73 -12.47 13.37 16.26
CA GLY A 73 -13.74 12.83 15.80
C GLY A 73 -13.84 12.74 14.27
N ILE A 74 -12.71 12.67 13.57
CA ILE A 74 -12.65 12.62 12.10
C ILE A 74 -11.79 11.45 11.64
N TYR A 75 -12.09 10.93 10.45
CA TYR A 75 -11.20 9.98 9.78
C TYR A 75 -10.24 10.76 8.87
N GLU A 76 -8.95 10.44 8.93
CA GLU A 76 -8.00 10.96 7.97
C GLU A 76 -8.34 10.46 6.56
N ASP A 77 -8.15 11.31 5.55
CA ASP A 77 -8.29 10.93 4.15
C ASP A 77 -7.06 10.13 3.69
N VAL A 78 -7.26 9.14 2.82
CA VAL A 78 -6.19 8.38 2.13
C VAL A 78 -5.20 9.33 1.45
N SER A 79 -5.65 10.51 1.00
CA SER A 79 -4.79 11.54 0.42
C SER A 79 -3.72 12.08 1.38
N ALA A 80 -3.89 11.93 2.70
CA ALA A 80 -2.90 12.31 3.71
C ALA A 80 -1.58 11.54 3.62
N VAL A 81 -1.60 10.36 3.01
CA VAL A 81 -0.41 9.56 2.68
C VAL A 81 0.57 10.35 1.79
N THR A 82 0.05 11.22 0.92
CA THR A 82 0.88 12.01 -0.01
C THR A 82 1.73 13.09 0.67
N LYS A 83 1.42 13.44 1.94
CA LYS A 83 2.22 14.39 2.74
C LYS A 83 3.18 13.70 3.73
N GLY A 84 3.43 12.40 3.56
CA GLY A 84 4.57 11.73 4.17
C GLY A 84 4.35 11.17 5.58
N TRP A 85 3.11 10.82 5.93
CA TRP A 85 2.71 10.13 7.18
C TRP A 85 3.06 10.81 8.52
N LYS A 86 3.92 11.83 8.53
CA LYS A 86 4.36 12.56 9.74
C LYS A 86 3.44 13.68 10.16
N GLU A 87 2.58 14.17 9.27
CA GLU A 87 1.70 15.30 9.57
C GLU A 87 0.34 15.15 8.86
N ASN A 88 -0.74 15.50 9.57
CA ASN A 88 -2.05 15.58 8.96
C ASN A 88 -2.06 16.76 7.96
N PRO A 89 -2.41 16.54 6.69
CA PRO A 89 -2.38 17.58 5.66
C PRO A 89 -3.36 18.73 5.88
N VAL A 90 -4.34 18.58 6.77
CA VAL A 90 -5.47 19.48 6.98
C VAL A 90 -5.54 19.84 8.45
N GLU A 91 -5.60 21.14 8.76
CA GLU A 91 -5.88 21.60 10.12
C GLU A 91 -7.29 21.16 10.53
N PHE A 92 -7.41 20.56 11.71
CA PHE A 92 -8.69 20.10 12.25
C PHE A 92 -8.84 20.56 13.70
N ASP A 93 -10.09 20.70 14.12
CA ASP A 93 -10.44 20.99 15.51
C ASP A 93 -10.51 19.71 16.34
N SER A 94 -10.26 19.80 17.64
CA SER A 94 -10.20 18.64 18.54
C SER A 94 -10.71 18.93 19.94
N VAL A 95 -10.95 17.87 20.72
CA VAL A 95 -11.33 18.03 22.13
C VAL A 95 -10.25 18.73 22.95
N PHE A 96 -8.98 18.67 22.53
CA PHE A 96 -7.89 19.41 23.20
C PHE A 96 -7.92 20.89 22.86
N ASN A 97 -8.35 21.26 21.64
CA ASN A 97 -8.51 22.67 21.27
C ASN A 97 -9.69 23.30 22.01
N GLU A 98 -10.78 22.55 22.18
CA GLU A 98 -12.03 22.99 22.81
C GLU A 98 -12.02 22.89 24.35
N SER A 99 -10.99 22.24 24.93
CA SER A 99 -10.78 22.19 26.38
C SER A 99 -10.23 23.51 26.94
N ARG A 100 -10.37 23.71 28.25
CA ARG A 100 -9.77 24.86 28.94
C ARG A 100 -8.26 24.70 29.03
N TYR A 101 -7.80 23.55 29.49
CA TYR A 101 -6.39 23.15 29.52
C TYR A 101 -6.26 21.66 29.23
N THR A 102 -5.23 21.31 28.46
CA THR A 102 -4.82 19.93 28.23
C THR A 102 -3.36 19.77 28.62
N TRP A 103 -3.05 18.76 29.45
CA TRP A 103 -1.68 18.32 29.70
C TRP A 103 -1.51 16.92 29.12
N ALA A 104 -0.48 16.74 28.29
CA ALA A 104 -0.24 15.50 27.56
C ALA A 104 1.20 15.00 27.72
N TRP A 105 1.35 13.70 27.94
CA TRP A 105 2.64 13.01 28.06
C TRP A 105 2.72 11.80 27.12
N GLY A 106 3.84 11.63 26.42
CA GLY A 106 4.08 10.46 25.56
C GLY A 106 4.97 10.72 24.34
N SER A 107 4.65 10.08 23.22
CA SER A 107 5.53 10.03 22.04
C SER A 107 5.70 11.39 21.35
N PRO A 108 6.93 11.73 20.90
CA PRO A 108 7.21 12.89 20.07
C PRO A 108 6.56 12.81 18.67
N ASP A 109 6.10 11.63 18.23
CA ASP A 109 5.43 11.47 16.94
C ASP A 109 3.92 11.75 16.99
N ILE A 110 3.30 11.66 18.17
CA ILE A 110 1.86 11.86 18.36
C ILE A 110 1.52 13.23 18.94
N LEU A 111 2.12 13.59 20.08
CA LEU A 111 1.69 14.76 20.85
C LEU A 111 1.79 16.10 20.08
N PRO A 112 2.88 16.38 19.33
CA PRO A 112 3.04 17.67 18.66
C PRO A 112 1.95 17.99 17.63
N MET A 113 1.26 17.00 17.07
CA MET A 113 0.20 17.27 16.08
C MET A 113 -1.02 17.97 16.70
N PHE A 114 -1.30 17.75 17.99
CA PHE A 114 -2.44 18.36 18.69
C PHE A 114 -2.09 19.68 19.39
N SER A 115 -0.81 20.00 19.54
CA SER A 115 -0.35 21.29 20.08
C SER A 115 -0.12 22.35 19.00
N LYS A 116 -0.17 21.98 17.72
CA LYS A 116 -0.03 22.91 16.59
C LYS A 116 -1.28 23.78 16.45
N GLY A 117 -1.10 25.10 16.44
CA GLY A 117 -2.16 26.08 16.24
C GLY A 117 -2.05 27.30 17.17
N ASN A 118 -2.99 28.25 17.02
CA ASN A 118 -3.00 29.51 17.78
C ASN A 118 -3.52 29.39 19.23
N ARG A 119 -3.85 28.19 19.72
CA ARG A 119 -4.41 27.99 21.07
C ARG A 119 -3.32 27.53 22.05
N LYS A 120 -2.98 28.39 23.02
CA LYS A 120 -1.94 28.17 24.04
C LYS A 120 -2.43 27.35 25.25
N ASN A 121 -3.39 26.46 25.05
CA ASN A 121 -4.04 25.69 26.12
C ASN A 121 -3.58 24.21 26.19
N VAL A 122 -2.75 23.76 25.25
CA VAL A 122 -2.22 22.39 25.21
C VAL A 122 -0.75 22.39 25.60
N PHE A 123 -0.41 21.68 26.67
CA PHE A 123 0.94 21.52 27.20
C PHE A 123 1.41 20.09 26.97
N ILE A 124 2.55 19.91 26.31
CA ILE A 124 3.11 18.60 25.96
C ILE A 124 4.47 18.39 26.62
N ASP A 125 4.77 17.15 27.01
CA ASP A 125 6.09 16.71 27.46
C ASP A 125 6.37 15.32 26.86
N THR A 126 7.48 15.19 26.13
CA THR A 126 7.81 14.00 25.33
C THR A 126 9.17 13.45 25.74
N TYR A 127 9.34 12.13 25.70
CA TYR A 127 10.67 11.51 25.69
C TYR A 127 11.39 11.81 24.36
N THR A 128 12.68 11.48 24.28
CA THR A 128 13.50 11.69 23.09
C THR A 128 13.30 10.56 22.08
N SER A 129 13.35 10.86 20.78
CA SER A 129 13.20 9.83 19.72
C SER A 129 14.29 8.75 19.74
N ALA A 130 15.42 8.99 20.44
CA ALA A 130 16.46 7.98 20.61
C ALA A 130 16.11 6.91 21.66
N GLU A 131 15.11 7.16 22.50
CA GLU A 131 14.62 6.24 23.52
C GLU A 131 13.58 5.24 22.97
N GLU A 132 13.11 5.42 21.73
CA GLU A 132 12.23 4.48 20.99
C GLU A 132 13.07 3.33 20.35
N ASP A 133 13.85 2.60 21.16
CA ASP A 133 14.66 1.47 20.69
C ASP A 133 13.84 0.16 20.64
N PHE A 134 13.39 -0.21 19.44
CA PHE A 134 12.67 -1.46 19.17
C PHE A 134 13.50 -2.73 19.42
N ALA A 135 14.83 -2.64 19.55
CA ALA A 135 15.69 -3.76 19.90
C ALA A 135 16.12 -3.74 21.39
N GLY A 136 15.69 -2.74 22.15
CA GLY A 136 16.05 -2.51 23.55
C GLY A 136 15.42 -3.51 24.53
N ALA A 137 16.04 -3.62 25.71
CA ALA A 137 15.75 -4.67 26.69
C ALA A 137 14.40 -4.54 27.45
N THR A 138 13.71 -3.38 27.40
CA THR A 138 12.48 -3.15 28.20
C THR A 138 11.47 -2.19 27.52
N PRO A 139 10.58 -2.65 26.64
CA PRO A 139 9.56 -1.80 25.99
C PRO A 139 8.67 -0.99 26.94
N HIS A 140 8.43 -1.50 28.14
CA HIS A 140 7.59 -0.89 29.18
C HIS A 140 8.20 0.37 29.82
N SER A 141 9.47 0.70 29.55
CA SER A 141 10.13 1.86 30.16
C SER A 141 9.50 3.19 29.75
N LEU A 142 8.98 3.30 28.53
CA LEU A 142 8.31 4.51 28.05
C LEU A 142 6.97 4.74 28.75
N ASP A 143 6.23 3.66 29.02
CA ASP A 143 4.97 3.75 29.76
C ASP A 143 5.22 4.18 31.22
N ILE A 144 6.26 3.62 31.85
CA ILE A 144 6.71 4.03 33.18
C ILE A 144 7.12 5.50 33.20
N TRP A 145 7.83 5.98 32.18
CA TRP A 145 8.20 7.39 32.06
C TRP A 145 6.97 8.29 32.09
N VAL A 146 5.92 7.94 31.34
CA VAL A 146 4.66 8.71 31.30
C VAL A 146 4.00 8.75 32.68
N PHE A 147 3.93 7.61 33.37
CA PHE A 147 3.38 7.56 34.73
C PHE A 147 4.18 8.39 35.74
N GLN A 148 5.52 8.34 35.68
CA GLN A 148 6.41 9.14 36.53
C GLN A 148 6.27 10.65 36.26
N LYS A 149 6.05 11.04 35.01
CA LYS A 149 5.81 12.44 34.65
C LYS A 149 4.50 12.96 35.22
N LEU A 150 3.42 12.17 35.19
CA LEU A 150 2.17 12.53 35.85
C LEU A 150 2.36 12.66 37.37
N GLU A 151 3.05 11.71 38.00
CA GLU A 151 3.33 11.74 39.45
C GLU A 151 4.06 13.04 39.85
N LYS A 152 5.17 13.34 39.15
CA LYS A 152 5.91 14.58 39.35
C LYS A 152 5.05 15.82 39.09
N PHE A 153 4.25 15.82 38.03
CA PHE A 153 3.38 16.95 37.70
C PHE A 153 2.35 17.24 38.80
N LEU A 154 1.74 16.21 39.39
CA LEU A 154 0.80 16.38 40.50
C LEU A 154 1.52 16.86 41.77
N ASP A 155 2.74 16.42 42.04
CA ASP A 155 3.53 16.89 43.17
C ASP A 155 3.97 18.36 42.99
N ASP A 156 4.42 18.74 41.81
CA ASP A 156 4.73 20.13 41.46
C ASP A 156 3.48 21.01 41.59
N ALA A 157 2.30 20.50 41.20
CA ALA A 157 1.04 21.21 41.36
C ALA A 157 0.63 21.42 42.82
N LYS A 158 1.05 20.58 43.77
CA LYS A 158 0.80 20.82 45.20
C LYS A 158 1.56 22.06 45.70
N MET A 159 2.73 22.32 45.13
CA MET A 159 3.63 23.43 45.51
C MET A 159 3.43 24.69 44.67
N ASN A 160 2.84 24.57 43.48
CA ASN A 160 2.59 25.68 42.56
C ASN A 160 1.12 26.10 42.58
N GLY A 161 0.82 27.22 43.27
CA GLY A 161 -0.55 27.74 43.40
C GLY A 161 -1.24 28.06 42.08
N THR A 162 -0.50 28.52 41.07
CA THR A 162 -1.05 28.79 39.72
C THR A 162 -1.47 27.50 39.05
N LEU A 163 -0.61 26.48 39.07
CA LEU A 163 -0.92 25.18 38.47
C LEU A 163 -2.08 24.49 39.19
N LYS A 164 -2.10 24.53 40.54
CA LYS A 164 -3.24 24.03 41.34
C LYS A 164 -4.55 24.72 40.97
N MET A 165 -4.52 26.04 40.81
CA MET A 165 -5.68 26.83 40.39
C MET A 165 -6.16 26.39 39.01
N MET A 166 -5.26 26.26 38.02
CA MET A 166 -5.61 25.80 36.67
C MET A 166 -6.26 24.40 36.70
N LEU A 167 -5.69 23.46 37.45
CA LEU A 167 -6.22 22.10 37.59
C LEU A 167 -7.58 22.03 38.30
N SER A 168 -7.87 22.97 39.19
CA SER A 168 -9.16 23.05 39.91
C SER A 168 -10.34 23.53 39.05
N GLN A 169 -10.05 24.14 37.89
CA GLN A 169 -11.05 24.61 36.95
C GLN A 169 -11.75 23.47 36.20
N ASP A 170 -12.81 23.80 35.49
CA ASP A 170 -13.56 22.89 34.64
C ASP A 170 -12.95 22.75 33.25
N LYS A 171 -13.40 21.73 32.50
CA LYS A 171 -13.05 21.48 31.10
C LYS A 171 -11.57 21.13 30.90
N ASN A 172 -10.97 20.47 31.88
CA ASN A 172 -9.56 20.07 31.84
C ASN A 172 -9.41 18.64 31.28
N ILE A 173 -8.32 18.40 30.54
CA ILE A 173 -7.96 17.07 30.03
C ILE A 173 -6.54 16.71 30.47
N LEU A 174 -6.36 15.50 30.98
CA LEU A 174 -5.06 14.86 31.17
C LEU A 174 -4.95 13.71 30.17
N PHE A 175 -3.96 13.76 29.27
CA PHE A 175 -3.76 12.75 28.22
C PHE A 175 -2.45 11.99 28.46
N LEU A 176 -2.54 10.67 28.55
CA LEU A 176 -1.41 9.78 28.72
C LEU A 176 -1.35 8.83 27.53
N HIS A 177 -0.33 9.01 26.70
CA HIS A 177 -0.04 8.19 25.54
C HIS A 177 1.04 7.15 25.90
N LEU A 178 0.66 5.88 25.92
CA LEU A 178 1.48 4.76 26.36
C LEU A 178 1.91 3.93 25.14
N LEU A 179 3.17 4.06 24.73
CA LEU A 179 3.72 3.47 23.48
C LEU A 179 4.23 2.03 23.66
N GLY A 180 4.47 1.59 24.89
CA GLY A 180 5.23 0.35 25.13
C GLY A 180 4.55 -0.90 24.57
N MET A 181 3.22 -0.91 24.44
CA MET A 181 2.46 -2.05 23.92
C MET A 181 2.72 -2.26 22.43
N ASP A 182 2.75 -1.19 21.63
CA ASP A 182 3.07 -1.25 20.20
C ASP A 182 4.50 -1.76 19.99
N ILE A 183 5.48 -1.18 20.70
CA ILE A 183 6.87 -1.63 20.66
C ILE A 183 6.98 -3.11 21.04
N SER A 184 6.35 -3.52 22.14
CA SER A 184 6.34 -4.92 22.58
C SER A 184 5.79 -5.85 21.50
N GLY A 185 4.76 -5.38 20.80
CA GLY A 185 4.13 -6.07 19.72
C GLY A 185 5.00 -6.27 18.49
N HIS A 186 5.62 -5.20 17.97
CA HIS A 186 6.57 -5.29 16.85
C HIS A 186 7.79 -6.15 17.18
N SER A 187 8.32 -6.05 18.40
CA SER A 187 9.56 -6.72 18.79
C SER A 187 9.37 -8.18 19.20
N TYR A 188 8.30 -8.47 19.96
CA TYR A 188 8.10 -9.79 20.60
C TYR A 188 6.83 -10.51 20.14
N LYS A 189 5.94 -9.85 19.40
CA LYS A 189 4.63 -10.36 18.93
C LYS A 189 3.58 -10.43 20.04
N PRO A 190 2.27 -10.29 19.71
CA PRO A 190 1.20 -10.26 20.71
C PRO A 190 0.98 -11.53 21.54
N GLY A 191 1.44 -12.68 21.06
CA GLY A 191 1.37 -13.95 21.79
C GLY A 191 2.49 -14.15 22.81
N SER A 192 3.45 -13.24 22.90
CA SER A 192 4.63 -13.37 23.77
C SER A 192 4.33 -13.05 25.23
N GLN A 193 5.14 -13.62 26.12
CA GLN A 193 5.07 -13.30 27.56
C GLN A 193 5.48 -11.85 27.82
N GLU A 194 6.35 -11.28 26.99
CA GLU A 194 6.79 -9.90 27.04
C GLU A 194 5.63 -8.94 26.78
N TYR A 195 4.80 -9.20 25.76
CA TYR A 195 3.61 -8.41 25.46
C TYR A 195 2.59 -8.46 26.61
N ILE A 196 2.33 -9.64 27.15
CA ILE A 196 1.41 -9.82 28.29
C ILE A 196 1.93 -9.14 29.56
N LYS A 197 3.23 -9.26 29.86
CA LYS A 197 3.85 -8.57 31.01
C LYS A 197 3.75 -7.06 30.86
N ASN A 198 3.97 -6.51 29.66
CA ASN A 198 3.81 -5.07 29.46
C ASN A 198 2.36 -4.62 29.70
N MET A 199 1.38 -5.41 29.26
CA MET A 199 -0.04 -5.13 29.52
C MET A 199 -0.34 -5.07 31.03
N GLN A 200 0.23 -5.97 31.82
CA GLN A 200 0.10 -5.96 33.28
C GLN A 200 0.77 -4.73 33.92
N VAL A 201 1.91 -4.28 33.37
CA VAL A 201 2.57 -3.03 33.81
C VAL A 201 1.69 -1.82 33.52
N VAL A 202 1.08 -1.76 32.34
CA VAL A 202 0.14 -0.69 31.95
C VAL A 202 -1.08 -0.67 32.88
N ASP A 203 -1.71 -1.82 33.13
CA ASP A 203 -2.88 -1.94 34.00
C ASP A 203 -2.58 -1.48 35.45
N ALA A 204 -1.48 -1.94 36.03
CA ALA A 204 -1.03 -1.53 37.36
C ALA A 204 -0.63 -0.04 37.42
N GLY A 205 0.00 0.47 36.35
CA GLY A 205 0.36 1.88 36.22
C GLY A 205 -0.88 2.78 36.19
N ILE A 206 -1.91 2.39 35.43
CA ILE A 206 -3.20 3.09 35.39
C ILE A 206 -3.85 3.10 36.78
N GLN A 207 -3.86 1.97 37.49
CA GLN A 207 -4.37 1.92 38.87
C GLN A 207 -3.66 2.93 39.79
N LYS A 208 -2.33 2.99 39.73
CA LYS A 208 -1.53 3.96 40.50
C LYS A 208 -1.92 5.40 40.12
N CYS A 209 -2.02 5.71 38.83
CA CYS A 209 -2.39 7.04 38.34
C CYS A 209 -3.77 7.47 38.80
N VAL A 210 -4.77 6.59 38.71
CA VAL A 210 -6.13 6.88 39.20
C VAL A 210 -6.11 7.20 40.69
N ASN A 211 -5.42 6.39 41.51
CA ASN A 211 -5.31 6.64 42.94
C ASN A 211 -4.65 8.00 43.26
N MET A 212 -3.59 8.37 42.53
CA MET A 212 -2.92 9.66 42.70
C MET A 212 -3.83 10.84 42.31
N ILE A 213 -4.57 10.71 41.21
CA ILE A 213 -5.50 11.75 40.73
C ILE A 213 -6.67 11.91 41.70
N GLU A 214 -7.31 10.82 42.10
CA GLU A 214 -8.39 10.85 43.09
C GLU A 214 -7.92 11.41 44.42
N SER A 215 -6.70 11.10 44.87
CA SER A 215 -6.14 11.69 46.09
C SER A 215 -5.87 13.19 45.94
N PHE A 216 -5.30 13.63 44.82
CA PHE A 216 -4.99 15.04 44.56
C PHE A 216 -6.25 15.92 44.54
N PHE A 217 -7.35 15.40 44.01
CA PHE A 217 -8.65 16.09 43.97
C PHE A 217 -9.58 15.72 45.14
N GLU A 218 -9.06 15.08 46.18
CA GLU A 218 -9.81 14.72 47.39
C GLU A 218 -11.08 13.88 47.10
N SER A 219 -11.03 13.08 46.04
CA SER A 219 -12.11 12.21 45.57
C SER A 219 -13.43 12.98 45.37
N ASP A 220 -13.36 14.18 44.80
CA ASP A 220 -14.51 15.08 44.59
C ASP A 220 -15.62 14.53 43.68
N GLY A 221 -15.41 13.35 43.08
CA GLY A 221 -16.37 12.71 42.18
C GLY A 221 -16.60 13.50 40.89
N LYS A 222 -15.64 14.34 40.49
CA LYS A 222 -15.71 15.18 39.28
C LYS A 222 -14.71 14.81 38.20
N THR A 223 -14.09 13.63 38.29
CA THR A 223 -13.19 13.10 37.28
C THR A 223 -13.86 11.98 36.49
N ALA A 224 -13.79 12.05 35.15
CA ALA A 224 -14.16 10.98 34.24
C ALA A 224 -12.90 10.36 33.63
N TYR A 225 -12.92 9.06 33.39
CA TYR A 225 -11.79 8.32 32.86
C TYR A 225 -12.19 7.53 31.62
N ILE A 226 -11.31 7.49 30.62
CA ILE A 226 -11.43 6.67 29.43
C ILE A 226 -10.08 5.98 29.18
N PHE A 227 -10.12 4.66 29.01
CA PHE A 227 -9.01 3.84 28.56
C PHE A 227 -9.35 3.21 27.21
N THR A 228 -8.43 3.29 26.25
CA THR A 228 -8.59 2.69 24.92
C THR A 228 -7.23 2.43 24.25
N ALA A 229 -7.26 1.90 23.03
CA ALA A 229 -6.12 1.91 22.11
C ALA A 229 -6.49 2.53 20.75
N ASP A 230 -5.47 2.93 20.00
CA ASP A 230 -5.56 3.48 18.65
C ASP A 230 -5.70 2.39 17.56
N HIS A 231 -4.96 1.31 17.70
CA HIS A 231 -5.08 0.07 16.94
C HIS A 231 -4.63 -1.14 17.77
N GLY A 232 -4.91 -2.34 17.26
CA GLY A 232 -4.22 -3.56 17.67
C GLY A 232 -3.15 -3.94 16.65
N MET A 233 -2.88 -5.22 16.48
CA MET A 233 -1.87 -5.70 15.52
C MET A 233 -2.02 -7.19 15.22
N THR A 234 -1.45 -7.59 14.09
CA THR A 234 -1.35 -8.99 13.66
C THR A 234 -0.59 -9.86 14.63
N ASP A 235 -0.81 -11.17 14.55
CA ASP A 235 -0.03 -12.16 15.31
C ASP A 235 1.48 -12.09 15.00
N TRP A 236 1.85 -11.45 13.90
CA TRP A 236 3.24 -11.17 13.58
C TRP A 236 3.80 -9.96 14.34
N GLY A 237 2.96 -9.09 14.88
CA GLY A 237 3.41 -7.80 15.40
C GLY A 237 3.49 -6.72 14.32
N SER A 238 2.76 -6.86 13.21
CA SER A 238 2.59 -5.79 12.21
C SER A 238 1.17 -5.21 12.31
N HIS A 239 0.98 -3.96 11.94
CA HIS A 239 -0.34 -3.35 11.79
C HIS A 239 -0.41 -2.52 10.48
N GLY A 240 -1.52 -1.84 10.23
CA GLY A 240 -1.81 -1.07 9.01
C GLY A 240 -2.89 -1.70 8.12
N SER A 241 -3.33 -2.94 8.40
CA SER A 241 -4.36 -3.68 7.68
C SER A 241 -5.63 -3.91 8.52
N GLY A 242 -6.62 -4.59 7.92
CA GLY A 242 -7.99 -4.61 8.39
C GLY A 242 -8.40 -5.87 9.14
N GLU A 243 -7.46 -6.66 9.67
CA GLU A 243 -7.80 -7.85 10.45
C GLU A 243 -8.48 -7.47 11.77
N MET A 244 -9.30 -8.37 12.34
CA MET A 244 -10.08 -8.07 13.55
C MET A 244 -9.18 -7.69 14.73
N HIS A 245 -8.06 -8.38 14.93
CA HIS A 245 -7.10 -8.06 15.98
C HIS A 245 -6.34 -6.74 15.74
N GLU A 246 -6.39 -6.17 14.53
CA GLU A 246 -5.85 -4.83 14.26
C GLU A 246 -6.93 -3.77 14.52
N THR A 247 -8.17 -4.08 14.13
CA THR A 247 -9.26 -3.12 14.11
C THR A 247 -10.06 -3.04 15.40
N TYR A 248 -9.94 -4.03 16.28
CA TYR A 248 -10.66 -4.08 17.55
C TYR A 248 -9.74 -3.64 18.68
N THR A 249 -10.03 -2.48 19.26
CA THR A 249 -9.33 -1.96 20.44
C THR A 249 -10.23 -2.01 21.67
N PRO A 250 -9.67 -2.27 22.87
CA PRO A 250 -10.48 -2.26 24.08
C PRO A 250 -10.98 -0.84 24.36
N LEU A 251 -12.18 -0.70 24.92
CA LEU A 251 -12.70 0.57 25.43
C LEU A 251 -13.30 0.35 26.81
N VAL A 252 -12.82 1.11 27.80
CA VAL A 252 -13.33 1.13 29.17
C VAL A 252 -13.49 2.57 29.62
N ALA A 253 -14.67 2.93 30.12
CA ALA A 253 -14.93 4.25 30.68
C ALA A 253 -15.53 4.14 32.08
N TRP A 254 -15.16 5.04 32.99
CA TRP A 254 -15.66 5.06 34.37
C TRP A 254 -15.57 6.46 35.00
N GLY A 255 -16.10 6.60 36.21
CA GLY A 255 -16.09 7.86 36.96
C GLY A 255 -17.30 8.76 36.66
N ALA A 256 -17.11 10.08 36.82
CA ALA A 256 -18.18 11.06 36.79
C ALA A 256 -18.95 11.07 35.45
N GLY A 257 -20.26 10.84 35.51
CA GLY A 257 -21.13 10.88 34.33
C GLY A 257 -21.15 9.61 33.49
N ILE A 258 -20.36 8.60 33.83
CA ILE A 258 -20.38 7.29 33.17
C ILE A 258 -21.42 6.37 33.82
N ARG A 259 -22.07 5.56 32.99
CA ARG A 259 -23.04 4.56 33.41
C ARG A 259 -22.34 3.40 34.11
N ARG A 260 -22.92 2.94 35.22
CA ARG A 260 -22.51 1.70 35.91
C ARG A 260 -22.79 0.45 35.05
N PRO A 261 -22.18 -0.71 35.38
CA PRO A 261 -22.45 -1.97 34.70
C PRO A 261 -23.94 -2.34 34.75
N LEU A 262 -24.45 -2.85 33.64
CA LEU A 262 -25.83 -3.37 33.54
C LEU A 262 -25.78 -4.89 33.47
N GLY A 263 -26.28 -5.56 34.51
CA GLY A 263 -26.15 -7.00 34.74
C GLY A 263 -27.25 -7.89 34.14
N GLU A 264 -28.17 -7.34 33.35
CA GLU A 264 -29.25 -8.11 32.73
C GLU A 264 -29.59 -7.55 31.36
N GLY A 265 -29.00 -8.17 30.34
CA GLY A 265 -29.32 -7.93 28.94
C GLY A 265 -28.53 -8.91 28.11
N LYS A 266 -29.20 -9.66 27.22
CA LYS A 266 -28.46 -10.39 26.19
C LYS A 266 -27.59 -9.40 25.45
N ASP A 267 -26.33 -9.74 25.31
CA ASP A 267 -25.47 -9.03 24.38
C ASP A 267 -26.18 -8.96 23.02
N PHE A 268 -26.25 -7.75 22.45
CA PHE A 268 -26.79 -7.56 21.11
C PHE A 268 -25.80 -8.05 20.05
N TYR A 269 -24.54 -8.28 20.42
CA TYR A 269 -23.54 -8.89 19.57
C TYR A 269 -23.68 -10.43 19.60
N HIS A 270 -23.68 -11.03 18.42
CA HIS A 270 -23.77 -12.50 18.22
C HIS A 270 -22.44 -13.05 17.68
N ASP A 271 -21.32 -12.41 18.02
CA ASP A 271 -19.98 -12.74 17.56
C ASP A 271 -19.27 -13.79 18.45
N GLY A 272 -19.81 -14.09 19.64
CA GLY A 272 -19.25 -15.05 20.60
C GLY A 272 -18.12 -14.49 21.46
N LEU A 273 -17.71 -13.24 21.26
CA LEU A 273 -16.56 -12.65 21.94
C LEU A 273 -16.83 -12.40 23.43
N SER A 274 -18.04 -11.96 23.77
CA SER A 274 -18.40 -11.70 25.17
C SER A 274 -18.43 -12.97 26.01
N GLU A 275 -18.78 -14.11 25.42
CA GLU A 275 -18.66 -15.43 26.03
C GLU A 275 -17.20 -15.85 26.19
N GLU A 276 -16.39 -15.70 25.15
CA GLU A 276 -14.95 -15.99 25.17
C GLU A 276 -14.22 -15.19 26.26
N TRP A 277 -14.52 -13.91 26.39
CA TRP A 277 -13.96 -13.00 27.39
C TRP A 277 -14.54 -13.16 28.79
N LYS A 278 -15.51 -14.08 28.97
CA LYS A 278 -16.24 -14.30 30.23
C LYS A 278 -16.88 -13.01 30.77
N LEU A 279 -17.42 -12.18 29.87
CA LEU A 279 -18.07 -10.89 30.17
C LEU A 279 -19.53 -10.82 29.69
N ALA A 280 -20.10 -11.92 29.18
CA ALA A 280 -21.48 -11.98 28.66
C ALA A 280 -22.59 -11.55 29.64
N GLN A 281 -22.30 -11.48 30.94
CA GLN A 281 -23.24 -10.99 31.95
C GLN A 281 -23.29 -9.45 32.06
N ILE A 282 -22.36 -8.75 31.44
CA ILE A 282 -22.24 -7.29 31.51
C ILE A 282 -22.47 -6.73 30.11
N LYS A 283 -23.43 -5.82 29.97
CA LYS A 283 -23.76 -5.23 28.67
C LYS A 283 -22.55 -4.57 27.99
N ARG A 284 -22.10 -5.18 26.88
CA ARG A 284 -21.11 -4.64 25.93
C ARG A 284 -21.73 -3.51 25.10
N VAL A 285 -20.97 -2.44 24.88
CA VAL A 285 -21.37 -1.30 24.03
C VAL A 285 -20.19 -0.90 23.15
N ASP A 286 -20.22 -1.33 21.89
CA ASP A 286 -19.19 -0.97 20.92
C ASP A 286 -19.41 0.42 20.33
N VAL A 287 -18.31 1.06 19.92
CA VAL A 287 -18.31 2.39 19.32
C VAL A 287 -17.38 2.42 18.11
N ASN A 288 -17.58 3.34 17.17
CA ASN A 288 -16.50 3.69 16.26
C ASN A 288 -15.52 4.60 16.98
N GLN A 289 -14.25 4.54 16.64
CA GLN A 289 -13.22 5.31 17.33
C GLN A 289 -13.48 6.84 17.33
N VAL A 290 -14.10 7.37 16.28
CA VAL A 290 -14.52 8.79 16.21
C VAL A 290 -15.60 9.19 17.21
N ASP A 291 -16.33 8.23 17.76
CA ASP A 291 -17.42 8.44 18.73
C ASP A 291 -16.86 8.74 20.15
N ILE A 292 -15.56 8.56 20.36
CA ILE A 292 -14.87 8.92 21.62
C ILE A 292 -14.81 10.44 21.79
N ALA A 293 -14.54 11.20 20.72
CA ALA A 293 -14.53 12.67 20.78
C ALA A 293 -15.86 13.28 21.29
N PRO A 294 -17.05 12.94 20.75
CA PRO A 294 -18.31 13.45 21.27
C PRO A 294 -18.62 12.96 22.69
N LEU A 295 -18.15 11.77 23.09
CA LEU A 295 -18.25 11.28 24.47
C LEU A 295 -17.46 12.19 25.42
N ILE A 296 -16.19 12.47 25.09
CA ILE A 296 -15.33 13.41 25.83
C ILE A 296 -16.00 14.78 25.94
N SER A 297 -16.45 15.35 24.81
CA SER A 297 -17.10 16.67 24.80
C SER A 297 -18.30 16.74 25.74
N THR A 298 -19.10 15.67 25.77
CA THR A 298 -20.29 15.58 26.62
C THR A 298 -19.95 15.46 28.12
N LEU A 299 -18.90 14.71 28.47
CA LEU A 299 -18.55 14.45 29.87
C LEU A 299 -18.05 15.69 30.61
N ILE A 300 -17.27 16.54 29.92
CA ILE A 300 -16.69 17.76 30.51
C ILE A 300 -17.33 19.06 30.01
N GLY A 301 -18.32 18.99 29.12
CA GLY A 301 -19.11 20.16 28.71
C GLY A 301 -18.33 21.15 27.84
N ILE A 302 -17.45 20.63 26.99
CA ILE A 302 -16.78 21.41 25.96
C ILE A 302 -17.58 21.31 24.64
N PRO A 303 -17.40 22.26 23.71
CA PRO A 303 -17.97 22.13 22.38
C PRO A 303 -17.56 20.82 21.70
N PHE A 304 -18.43 20.31 20.82
CA PHE A 304 -18.07 19.21 19.94
C PHE A 304 -17.09 19.74 18.89
N PRO A 305 -15.97 19.04 18.59
CA PRO A 305 -15.02 19.52 17.59
C PRO A 305 -15.74 19.84 16.28
N VAL A 306 -15.42 20.98 15.66
CA VAL A 306 -16.18 21.52 14.52
C VAL A 306 -16.33 20.48 13.40
N ASN A 307 -15.28 19.71 13.13
CA ASN A 307 -15.24 18.74 12.05
C ASN A 307 -15.77 17.36 12.44
N SER A 308 -16.15 17.14 13.70
CA SER A 308 -16.51 15.82 14.22
C SER A 308 -17.65 15.16 13.43
N LEU A 309 -17.43 13.90 13.08
CA LEU A 309 -18.37 12.98 12.47
C LEU A 309 -18.87 11.91 13.46
N GLY A 310 -18.34 11.93 14.69
CA GLY A 310 -18.66 10.96 15.72
C GLY A 310 -20.09 11.10 16.23
N ILE A 311 -20.71 9.96 16.52
CA ILE A 311 -22.05 9.84 17.08
C ILE A 311 -21.89 9.68 18.59
N LEU A 312 -22.51 10.54 19.39
CA LEU A 312 -22.45 10.45 20.85
C LEU A 312 -22.98 9.07 21.33
N PRO A 313 -22.15 8.23 21.98
CA PRO A 313 -22.59 6.94 22.49
C PRO A 313 -23.39 7.13 23.79
N VAL A 314 -24.67 7.51 23.66
CA VAL A 314 -25.59 7.85 24.77
C VAL A 314 -25.75 6.75 25.82
N GLU A 315 -25.40 5.52 25.45
CA GLU A 315 -25.42 4.35 26.34
C GLU A 315 -24.30 4.39 27.40
N TYR A 316 -23.16 5.01 27.12
CA TYR A 316 -22.07 5.19 28.09
C TYR A 316 -22.41 6.21 29.18
N LEU A 317 -23.39 7.09 28.94
CA LEU A 317 -23.74 8.16 29.87
C LEU A 317 -24.60 7.64 31.03
N GLY A 318 -24.17 7.91 32.26
CA GLY A 318 -24.91 7.66 33.50
C GLY A 318 -25.82 8.84 33.91
N THR A 319 -25.99 9.83 33.04
CA THR A 319 -26.77 11.05 33.31
C THR A 319 -28.27 10.88 33.03
N GLU A 320 -29.09 11.79 33.55
CA GLU A 320 -30.53 11.85 33.29
C GLU A 320 -30.89 12.00 31.81
N TRP A 321 -32.08 11.53 31.43
CA TRP A 321 -32.60 11.57 30.05
C TRP A 321 -32.59 12.96 29.39
N PRO A 322 -32.91 14.08 30.07
CA PRO A 322 -32.80 15.41 29.48
C PRO A 322 -31.37 15.75 29.05
N HIS A 323 -30.37 15.38 29.85
CA HIS A 323 -28.97 15.61 29.52
C HIS A 323 -28.57 14.79 28.29
N LYS A 324 -28.89 13.49 28.26
CA LYS A 324 -28.62 12.64 27.10
C LYS A 324 -29.24 13.17 25.81
N ALA A 325 -30.52 13.57 25.86
CA ALA A 325 -31.24 14.07 24.70
C ALA A 325 -30.69 15.41 24.18
N LEU A 326 -30.38 16.35 25.08
CA LEU A 326 -29.84 17.65 24.70
C LEU A 326 -28.39 17.54 24.19
N SER A 327 -27.56 16.67 24.78
CA SER A 327 -26.22 16.40 24.27
C SER A 327 -26.23 15.77 22.88
N LEU A 328 -27.12 14.78 22.64
CA LEU A 328 -27.25 14.19 21.32
C LEU A 328 -27.83 15.18 20.29
N LEU A 329 -28.73 16.07 20.71
CA LEU A 329 -29.22 17.15 19.84
C LEU A 329 -28.10 18.12 19.46
N THR A 330 -27.21 18.47 20.40
CA THR A 330 -26.01 19.26 20.11
C THR A 330 -25.11 18.55 19.10
N ASN A 331 -24.87 17.25 19.28
CA ASN A 331 -24.12 16.42 18.33
C ASN A 331 -24.78 16.41 16.93
N ALA A 332 -26.11 16.21 16.87
CA ALA A 332 -26.86 16.24 15.61
C ALA A 332 -26.78 17.59 14.90
N ARG A 333 -26.83 18.70 15.65
CA ARG A 333 -26.66 20.06 15.09
C ARG A 333 -25.26 20.28 14.53
N GLN A 334 -24.21 19.79 15.20
CA GLN A 334 -22.83 19.87 14.71
C GLN A 334 -22.68 19.14 13.37
N ILE A 335 -23.14 17.88 13.27
CA ILE A 335 -23.06 17.07 12.05
C ILE A 335 -23.95 17.67 10.94
N LEU A 336 -25.14 18.17 11.28
CA LEU A 336 -26.02 18.84 10.32
C LEU A 336 -25.40 20.13 9.76
N ALA A 337 -24.70 20.91 10.58
CA ALA A 337 -23.98 22.10 10.13
C ALA A 337 -22.85 21.74 9.14
N ASN A 338 -22.13 20.66 9.41
CA ASN A 338 -21.13 20.12 8.48
C ASN A 338 -21.76 19.77 7.13
N TYR A 339 -22.89 19.06 7.13
CA TYR A 339 -23.66 18.75 5.92
C TYR A 339 -24.09 20.02 5.16
N GLN A 340 -24.68 20.99 5.86
CA GLN A 340 -25.16 22.23 5.25
C GLN A 340 -24.01 23.02 4.61
N ARG A 341 -22.86 23.12 5.29
CA ARG A 341 -21.69 23.82 4.77
C ARG A 341 -21.15 23.16 3.51
N GLN A 342 -21.05 21.83 3.49
CA GLN A 342 -20.56 21.11 2.32
C GLN A 342 -21.52 21.20 1.13
N MET A 343 -22.84 21.12 1.38
CA MET A 343 -23.86 21.36 0.37
C MET A 343 -23.74 22.76 -0.25
N LEU A 344 -23.59 23.79 0.58
CA LEU A 344 -23.48 25.18 0.12
C LEU A 344 -22.21 25.39 -0.71
N GLN A 345 -21.06 24.92 -0.23
CA GLN A 345 -19.81 24.97 -0.98
C GLN A 345 -19.96 24.30 -2.34
N LYS A 346 -20.60 23.12 -2.40
CA LYS A 346 -20.79 22.43 -3.67
C LYS A 346 -21.75 23.17 -4.60
N LYS A 347 -22.81 23.75 -4.06
CA LYS A 347 -23.79 24.54 -4.81
C LYS A 347 -23.17 25.82 -5.40
N GLU A 348 -22.32 26.51 -4.64
CA GLU A 348 -21.68 27.77 -5.07
C GLU A 348 -20.64 27.53 -6.18
N ASN A 349 -19.96 26.38 -6.15
CA ASN A 349 -18.89 26.03 -7.10
C ASN A 349 -19.37 25.14 -8.26
N THR A 350 -20.68 24.93 -8.43
CA THR A 350 -21.22 24.09 -9.51
C THR A 350 -22.29 24.86 -10.25
N LEU A 351 -22.26 24.84 -11.59
CA LEU A 351 -23.32 25.48 -12.38
C LEU A 351 -24.68 24.85 -12.04
N PRO A 352 -25.79 25.63 -12.02
CA PRO A 352 -27.10 25.14 -11.59
C PRO A 352 -27.59 23.90 -12.33
N ILE A 353 -27.22 23.73 -13.60
CA ILE A 353 -27.61 22.58 -14.42
C ILE A 353 -26.90 21.27 -14.02
N PHE A 354 -25.73 21.37 -13.38
CA PHE A 354 -24.93 20.22 -12.94
C PHE A 354 -25.03 19.96 -11.44
N PHE A 355 -25.79 20.76 -10.68
CA PHE A 355 -25.94 20.58 -9.24
C PHE A 355 -27.21 19.79 -8.89
N TRP A 356 -27.04 18.60 -8.31
CA TRP A 356 -28.15 17.77 -7.85
C TRP A 356 -28.22 17.73 -6.32
N ARG A 357 -29.39 18.04 -5.76
CA ARG A 357 -29.62 18.05 -4.30
C ARG A 357 -29.80 16.63 -3.74
N PHE A 358 -29.28 16.40 -2.54
CA PHE A 358 -29.56 15.20 -1.77
C PHE A 358 -31.03 15.21 -1.29
N LYS A 359 -31.87 14.35 -1.87
CA LYS A 359 -33.33 14.41 -1.71
C LYS A 359 -33.80 14.02 -0.30
N GLU A 360 -33.10 13.09 0.36
CA GLU A 360 -33.52 12.56 1.66
C GLU A 360 -33.41 13.58 2.81
N LEU A 361 -32.56 14.61 2.65
CA LEU A 361 -32.37 15.68 3.65
C LEU A 361 -32.52 17.07 3.02
N SER A 362 -33.65 17.28 2.34
CA SER A 362 -34.05 18.58 1.79
C SER A 362 -34.20 19.65 2.88
N THR A 363 -34.21 20.92 2.50
CA THR A 363 -34.40 22.04 3.44
C THR A 363 -35.73 21.95 4.19
N SER A 364 -36.81 21.50 3.52
CA SER A 364 -38.11 21.29 4.17
C SER A 364 -38.06 20.13 5.15
N ARG A 365 -37.39 19.02 4.80
CA ARG A 365 -37.24 17.87 5.69
C ARG A 365 -36.39 18.19 6.93
N GLN A 366 -35.35 19.01 6.78
CA GLN A 366 -34.57 19.52 7.92
C GLN A 366 -35.45 20.33 8.88
N ALA A 367 -36.25 21.27 8.34
CA ALA A 367 -37.16 22.07 9.15
C ALA A 367 -38.23 21.22 9.86
N GLU A 368 -38.78 20.21 9.17
CA GLU A 368 -39.74 19.27 9.74
C GLU A 368 -39.14 18.47 10.92
N LEU A 369 -37.96 17.88 10.73
CA LEU A 369 -37.28 17.10 11.79
C LEU A 369 -36.93 17.96 13.00
N MET A 370 -36.47 19.19 12.78
CA MET A 370 -36.18 20.14 13.87
C MET A 370 -37.45 20.56 14.62
N SER A 371 -38.54 20.85 13.91
CA SER A 371 -39.83 21.16 14.52
C SER A 371 -40.39 19.99 15.34
N MET A 372 -40.18 18.76 14.87
CA MET A 372 -40.55 17.55 15.60
C MET A 372 -39.76 17.42 16.90
N ILE A 373 -38.46 17.69 16.88
CA ILE A 373 -37.62 17.71 18.09
C ILE A 373 -38.11 18.75 19.09
N ASP A 374 -38.41 19.97 18.65
CA ASP A 374 -38.90 21.04 19.54
C ASP A 374 -40.24 20.65 20.20
N THR A 375 -41.10 19.96 19.45
CA THR A 375 -42.37 19.43 19.97
C THR A 375 -42.13 18.32 21.01
N LEU A 376 -41.25 17.37 20.73
CA LEU A 376 -40.92 16.27 21.65
C LEU A 376 -40.25 16.76 22.93
N LEU A 377 -39.40 17.80 22.83
CA LEU A 377 -38.79 18.45 23.98
C LEU A 377 -39.84 19.11 24.88
N LYS A 378 -40.82 19.83 24.32
CA LYS A 378 -41.93 20.41 25.09
C LYS A 378 -42.79 19.36 25.78
N GLN A 379 -42.86 18.15 25.21
CA GLN A 379 -43.58 17.01 25.78
C GLN A 379 -42.73 16.17 26.76
N ASN A 380 -41.48 16.56 27.03
CA ASN A 380 -40.52 15.80 27.85
C ASN A 380 -40.27 14.36 27.33
N ARG A 381 -40.45 14.12 26.02
CA ARG A 381 -40.27 12.82 25.38
C ARG A 381 -38.80 12.63 24.93
N TYR A 382 -37.88 12.63 25.90
CA TYR A 382 -36.44 12.66 25.65
C TYR A 382 -35.90 11.44 24.88
N LYS A 383 -36.45 10.24 25.12
CA LYS A 383 -36.07 9.03 24.37
C LYS A 383 -36.39 9.16 22.88
N ASP A 384 -37.52 9.76 22.55
CA ASP A 384 -37.91 10.00 21.16
C ASP A 384 -37.04 11.09 20.53
N VAL A 385 -36.67 12.15 21.28
CA VAL A 385 -35.69 13.16 20.81
C VAL A 385 -34.37 12.49 20.40
N ILE A 386 -33.88 11.52 21.19
CA ILE A 386 -32.68 10.75 20.87
C ILE A 386 -32.86 10.01 19.53
N GLN A 387 -33.98 9.32 19.32
CA GLN A 387 -34.23 8.59 18.07
C GLN A 387 -34.27 9.51 16.84
N VAL A 388 -34.93 10.67 16.95
CA VAL A 388 -34.98 11.66 15.86
C VAL A 388 -33.61 12.29 15.61
N GLY A 389 -32.86 12.60 16.67
CA GLY A 389 -31.49 13.11 16.59
C GLY A 389 -30.56 12.14 15.85
N LEU A 390 -30.60 10.86 16.20
CA LEU A 390 -29.87 9.81 15.49
C LEU A 390 -30.28 9.73 14.02
N LYS A 391 -31.57 9.91 13.70
CA LYS A 391 -32.02 9.92 12.30
C LYS A 391 -31.48 11.12 11.52
N ILE A 392 -31.40 12.30 12.13
CA ILE A 392 -30.77 13.48 11.52
C ILE A 392 -29.30 13.20 11.25
N ILE A 393 -28.58 12.64 12.23
CA ILE A 393 -27.16 12.28 12.11
C ILE A 393 -26.95 11.31 10.94
N GLU A 394 -27.74 10.23 10.88
CA GLU A 394 -27.67 9.23 9.80
C GLU A 394 -27.85 9.87 8.41
N LEU A 395 -28.88 10.70 8.25
CA LEU A 395 -29.16 11.39 6.98
C LEU A 395 -28.09 12.42 6.63
N ALA A 396 -27.55 13.15 7.62
CA ALA A 396 -26.51 14.14 7.42
C ALA A 396 -25.18 13.50 7.00
N LEU A 397 -24.78 12.38 7.63
CA LEU A 397 -23.59 11.61 7.25
C LEU A 397 -23.72 11.01 5.83
N LYS A 398 -24.90 10.49 5.47
CA LYS A 398 -25.20 10.06 4.09
C LYS A 398 -25.10 11.22 3.10
N GLY A 399 -25.66 12.38 3.47
CA GLY A 399 -25.61 13.59 2.66
C GLY A 399 -24.20 14.15 2.48
N LEU A 400 -23.37 14.12 3.51
CA LEU A 400 -21.94 14.47 3.43
C LEU A 400 -21.23 13.58 2.40
N THR A 401 -21.42 12.26 2.51
CA THR A 401 -20.84 11.28 1.57
C THR A 401 -21.32 11.55 0.12
N TYR A 402 -22.60 11.89 -0.06
CA TYR A 402 -23.17 12.23 -1.37
C TYR A 402 -22.48 13.45 -1.99
N TYR A 403 -22.29 14.54 -1.24
CA TYR A 403 -21.66 15.75 -1.76
C TYR A 403 -20.15 15.61 -1.97
N GLN A 404 -19.47 14.80 -1.16
CA GLN A 404 -18.07 14.41 -1.40
C GLN A 404 -17.91 13.65 -2.73
N ARG A 405 -18.89 12.81 -3.09
CA ARG A 405 -18.87 11.99 -4.31
C ARG A 405 -19.54 12.62 -5.53
N HIS A 406 -19.97 13.87 -5.42
CA HIS A 406 -20.80 14.51 -6.44
C HIS A 406 -20.17 14.48 -7.85
N ASP A 407 -18.86 14.70 -7.96
CA ASP A 407 -18.17 14.77 -9.25
C ASP A 407 -17.62 13.42 -9.73
N ARG A 408 -17.77 12.35 -8.93
CA ARG A 408 -17.14 11.04 -9.18
C ARG A 408 -17.52 10.47 -10.53
N ILE A 409 -18.80 10.49 -10.89
CA ILE A 409 -19.28 9.90 -12.16
C ILE A 409 -18.70 10.65 -13.35
N VAL A 410 -18.75 11.98 -13.33
CA VAL A 410 -18.28 12.83 -14.44
C VAL A 410 -16.77 12.67 -14.65
N LEU A 411 -15.99 12.70 -13.56
CA LEU A 411 -14.55 12.45 -13.62
C LEU A 411 -14.24 11.03 -14.12
N SER A 412 -15.00 10.03 -13.67
CA SER A 412 -14.80 8.63 -14.10
C SER A 412 -15.05 8.45 -15.60
N ILE A 413 -16.07 9.10 -16.15
CA ILE A 413 -16.32 9.10 -17.60
C ILE A 413 -15.16 9.78 -18.34
N SER A 414 -14.66 10.91 -17.83
CA SER A 414 -13.54 11.61 -18.46
C SER A 414 -12.26 10.77 -18.50
N ILE A 415 -11.91 10.12 -17.38
CA ILE A 415 -10.75 9.23 -17.27
C ILE A 415 -10.93 8.00 -18.18
N PHE A 416 -12.13 7.41 -18.21
CA PHE A 416 -12.45 6.30 -19.12
C PHE A 416 -12.24 6.69 -20.59
N LEU A 417 -12.74 7.87 -21.00
CA LEU A 417 -12.54 8.38 -22.36
C LEU A 417 -11.06 8.65 -22.67
N ALA A 418 -10.27 9.06 -21.69
CA ALA A 418 -8.83 9.25 -21.85
C ALA A 418 -8.12 7.90 -22.06
N PHE A 419 -8.39 6.89 -21.24
CA PHE A 419 -7.86 5.53 -21.43
C PHE A 419 -8.24 4.96 -22.80
N LEU A 420 -9.52 5.07 -23.18
CA LEU A 420 -9.98 4.57 -24.48
C LEU A 420 -9.34 5.32 -25.65
N GLY A 421 -9.19 6.65 -25.54
CA GLY A 421 -8.50 7.47 -26.53
C GLY A 421 -7.02 7.10 -26.67
N TRP A 422 -6.32 6.87 -25.55
CA TRP A 422 -4.92 6.46 -25.53
C TRP A 422 -4.71 5.07 -26.13
N ILE A 423 -5.49 4.06 -25.70
CA ILE A 423 -5.48 2.70 -26.25
C ILE A 423 -5.74 2.73 -27.76
N SER A 424 -6.73 3.52 -28.19
CA SER A 424 -7.05 3.70 -29.62
C SER A 424 -5.89 4.32 -30.38
N TYR A 425 -5.23 5.32 -29.80
CA TYR A 425 -4.06 5.97 -30.40
C TYR A 425 -2.87 5.01 -30.53
N LEU A 426 -2.59 4.20 -29.50
CA LEU A 426 -1.56 3.17 -29.56
C LEU A 426 -1.85 2.13 -30.66
N PHE A 427 -3.10 1.70 -30.78
CA PHE A 427 -3.52 0.80 -31.86
C PHE A 427 -3.29 1.42 -33.24
N VAL A 428 -3.62 2.70 -33.42
CA VAL A 428 -3.36 3.46 -34.65
C VAL A 428 -1.86 3.54 -34.95
N LEU A 429 -0.99 3.79 -33.96
CA LEU A 429 0.46 3.79 -34.15
C LEU A 429 1.00 2.42 -34.59
N ILE A 430 0.48 1.34 -33.99
CA ILE A 430 0.82 -0.03 -34.37
C ILE A 430 0.43 -0.31 -35.82
N LEU A 431 -0.81 0.05 -36.20
CA LEU A 431 -1.30 -0.11 -37.56
C LEU A 431 -0.44 0.67 -38.57
N LYS A 432 -0.08 1.90 -38.23
CA LYS A 432 0.66 2.80 -39.12
C LYS A 432 2.08 2.31 -39.40
N ASP A 433 2.83 1.99 -38.34
CA ASP A 433 4.28 1.82 -38.44
C ASP A 433 4.70 0.35 -38.60
N TYR A 434 3.85 -0.61 -38.22
CA TYR A 434 4.25 -2.02 -38.06
C TYR A 434 3.32 -3.05 -38.70
N THR A 435 2.33 -2.63 -39.50
CA THR A 435 1.48 -3.54 -40.28
C THR A 435 1.53 -3.22 -41.76
N THR A 436 1.23 -4.24 -42.58
CA THR A 436 1.07 -4.09 -44.03
C THR A 436 -0.01 -3.09 -44.41
N ILE A 437 -0.98 -2.81 -43.53
CA ILE A 437 -2.05 -1.85 -43.79
C ILE A 437 -1.48 -0.44 -43.83
N GLY A 438 -0.62 -0.08 -42.86
CA GLY A 438 0.08 1.21 -42.86
C GLY A 438 1.00 1.37 -44.06
N GLN A 439 1.82 0.35 -44.35
CA GLN A 439 2.74 0.36 -45.50
C GLN A 439 2.01 0.45 -46.85
N ASN A 440 0.94 -0.34 -47.04
CA ASN A 440 0.13 -0.26 -48.25
C ASN A 440 -0.68 1.03 -48.32
N SER A 441 -1.11 1.64 -47.22
CA SER A 441 -1.80 2.95 -47.25
C SER A 441 -0.89 4.08 -47.73
N LEU A 442 0.42 3.99 -47.45
CA LEU A 442 1.45 4.92 -47.94
C LEU A 442 1.74 4.68 -49.43
N GLU A 443 1.81 3.43 -49.88
CA GLU A 443 2.09 3.05 -51.27
C GLU A 443 0.86 3.11 -52.20
N SER A 444 -0.34 2.84 -51.69
CA SER A 444 -1.62 2.91 -52.42
C SER A 444 -2.22 4.31 -52.44
N SER A 445 -1.40 5.35 -52.21
CA SER A 445 -1.72 6.75 -52.45
C SER A 445 -1.87 7.04 -53.95
N VAL A 446 -2.67 6.23 -54.64
CA VAL A 446 -3.33 6.61 -55.88
C VAL A 446 -4.39 7.64 -55.49
N LYS A 447 -4.00 8.93 -55.54
CA LYS A 447 -4.87 10.10 -55.68
C LYS A 447 -6.14 10.13 -54.80
N MET A 448 -5.98 10.14 -53.49
CA MET A 448 -6.86 10.97 -52.67
C MET A 448 -6.07 12.23 -52.34
N PRO A 449 -6.57 13.45 -52.65
CA PRO A 449 -5.88 14.65 -52.21
C PRO A 449 -5.73 14.58 -50.70
N GLU A 450 -4.55 14.92 -50.17
CA GLU A 450 -4.43 15.17 -48.73
C GLU A 450 -5.49 16.21 -48.38
N ASP A 451 -6.59 15.77 -47.76
CA ASP A 451 -7.68 16.66 -47.34
C ASP A 451 -7.21 17.38 -46.07
N ASN A 452 -6.18 18.23 -46.25
CA ASN A 452 -5.64 19.10 -45.22
C ASN A 452 -6.75 19.98 -44.62
N PHE A 453 -7.80 20.24 -45.40
CA PHE A 453 -8.99 20.94 -44.95
C PHE A 453 -9.79 20.13 -43.91
N SER A 454 -9.97 18.82 -44.08
CA SER A 454 -10.58 17.95 -43.05
C SER A 454 -9.75 17.87 -41.77
N LYS A 455 -8.41 17.79 -41.86
CA LYS A 455 -7.51 17.75 -40.70
C LYS A 455 -7.52 19.07 -39.94
N ILE A 456 -7.49 20.21 -40.64
CA ILE A 456 -7.60 21.55 -40.03
C ILE A 456 -8.97 21.70 -39.35
N LYS A 457 -10.07 21.28 -40.00
CA LYS A 457 -11.41 21.27 -39.38
C LYS A 457 -11.41 20.45 -38.10
N CYS A 458 -10.84 19.24 -38.12
CA CYS A 458 -10.72 18.40 -36.93
C CYS A 458 -9.99 19.13 -35.80
N ILE A 459 -8.81 19.69 -36.06
CA ILE A 459 -8.03 20.43 -35.06
C ILE A 459 -8.83 21.62 -34.50
N LEU A 460 -9.47 22.42 -35.38
CA LEU A 460 -10.29 23.55 -34.96
C LEU A 460 -11.48 23.12 -34.11
N SER A 461 -12.18 22.04 -34.47
CA SER A 461 -13.30 21.50 -33.69
C SER A 461 -12.86 21.03 -32.30
N PHE A 462 -11.78 20.26 -32.18
CA PHE A 462 -11.27 19.81 -30.88
C PHE A 462 -10.70 20.96 -30.05
N THR A 463 -10.07 21.95 -30.68
CA THR A 463 -9.60 23.17 -29.99
C THR A 463 -10.77 23.99 -29.44
N PHE A 464 -11.86 24.11 -30.21
CA PHE A 464 -13.09 24.74 -29.76
C PHE A 464 -13.74 23.99 -28.58
N VAL A 465 -13.79 22.66 -28.63
CA VAL A 465 -14.28 21.84 -27.50
C VAL A 465 -13.39 22.03 -26.26
N GLY A 466 -12.06 22.00 -26.43
CA GLY A 466 -11.11 22.21 -25.34
C GLY A 466 -11.20 23.61 -24.72
N SER A 467 -11.39 24.66 -25.52
CA SER A 467 -11.57 26.01 -25.02
C SER A 467 -12.90 26.17 -24.28
N LEU A 468 -13.99 25.59 -24.80
CA LEU A 468 -15.29 25.58 -24.13
C LEU A 468 -15.22 24.88 -22.76
N ILE A 469 -14.59 23.70 -22.68
CA ILE A 469 -14.37 22.98 -21.42
C ILE A 469 -13.56 23.84 -20.45
N SER A 470 -12.48 24.47 -20.93
CA SER A 470 -11.62 25.32 -20.09
C SER A 470 -12.38 26.52 -19.50
N ILE A 471 -13.26 27.14 -20.29
CA ILE A 471 -14.14 28.23 -19.84
C ILE A 471 -15.14 27.70 -18.80
N LEU A 472 -15.77 26.55 -19.04
CA LEU A 472 -16.73 25.95 -18.08
C LEU A 472 -16.08 25.59 -16.75
N LEU A 473 -14.84 25.08 -16.76
CA LEU A 473 -14.08 24.80 -15.56
C LEU A 473 -13.68 26.07 -14.82
N TYR A 474 -13.29 27.11 -15.56
CA TYR A 474 -12.94 28.43 -14.99
C TYR A 474 -14.14 29.07 -14.28
N VAL A 475 -15.31 29.07 -14.93
CA VAL A 475 -16.55 29.61 -14.36
C VAL A 475 -16.99 28.87 -13.10
N GLN A 476 -16.68 27.57 -13.00
CA GLN A 476 -17.00 26.74 -11.82
C GLN A 476 -15.94 26.83 -10.70
N ASN A 477 -14.88 27.64 -10.86
CA ASN A 477 -13.72 27.64 -9.96
C ASN A 477 -13.19 26.22 -9.71
N ALA A 478 -13.18 25.39 -10.75
CA ALA A 478 -12.78 24.00 -10.64
C ALA A 478 -11.29 23.87 -10.24
N PRO A 479 -10.90 22.84 -9.46
CA PRO A 479 -9.50 22.60 -9.15
C PRO A 479 -8.64 22.46 -10.40
N THR A 480 -7.38 22.91 -10.34
CA THR A 480 -6.44 22.86 -11.49
C THR A 480 -6.29 21.45 -12.09
N MET A 481 -6.36 20.41 -11.25
CA MET A 481 -6.30 19.01 -11.72
C MET A 481 -7.46 18.63 -12.66
N TYR A 482 -8.63 19.29 -12.56
CA TYR A 482 -9.78 18.99 -13.42
C TYR A 482 -9.48 19.36 -14.88
N TYR A 483 -8.69 20.41 -15.12
CA TYR A 483 -8.26 20.76 -16.48
C TYR A 483 -7.48 19.62 -17.13
N ALA A 484 -6.57 18.98 -16.39
CA ALA A 484 -5.86 17.81 -16.90
C ALA A 484 -6.83 16.66 -17.24
N TYR A 485 -7.77 16.34 -16.33
CA TYR A 485 -8.71 15.24 -16.53
C TYR A 485 -9.67 15.43 -17.71
N PHE A 486 -10.13 16.65 -17.97
CA PHE A 486 -11.09 16.93 -19.04
C PHE A 486 -10.43 17.28 -20.39
N LEU A 487 -9.23 17.86 -20.40
CA LEU A 487 -8.54 18.22 -21.65
C LEU A 487 -7.74 17.06 -22.26
N LEU A 488 -7.23 16.14 -21.43
CA LEU A 488 -6.50 14.96 -21.91
C LEU A 488 -7.32 14.10 -22.90
N PRO A 489 -8.58 13.71 -22.63
CA PRO A 489 -9.35 12.93 -23.60
C PRO A 489 -9.56 13.71 -24.91
N VAL A 490 -9.79 15.03 -24.85
CA VAL A 490 -9.94 15.88 -26.05
C VAL A 490 -8.69 15.80 -26.93
N LEU A 491 -7.50 15.92 -26.33
CA LEU A 491 -6.23 15.81 -27.04
C LEU A 491 -6.06 14.42 -27.67
N LEU A 492 -6.31 13.35 -26.90
CA LEU A 492 -6.11 11.98 -27.37
C LEU A 492 -7.06 11.60 -28.52
N TRP A 493 -8.34 11.96 -28.41
CA TRP A 493 -9.31 11.72 -29.48
C TRP A 493 -9.02 12.57 -30.72
N MET A 494 -8.50 13.78 -30.58
CA MET A 494 -8.00 14.55 -31.72
C MET A 494 -6.88 13.80 -32.45
N LEU A 495 -5.91 13.22 -31.73
CA LEU A 495 -4.81 12.45 -32.34
C LEU A 495 -5.31 11.20 -33.08
N VAL A 496 -6.34 10.53 -32.55
CA VAL A 496 -6.98 9.37 -33.21
C VAL A 496 -7.72 9.82 -34.49
N CYS A 497 -8.56 10.85 -34.39
CA CYS A 497 -9.34 11.37 -35.52
C CYS A 497 -8.45 11.92 -36.65
N LEU A 498 -7.26 12.46 -36.33
CA LEU A 498 -6.28 12.87 -37.34
C LEU A 498 -5.75 11.72 -38.21
N GLN A 499 -5.93 10.47 -37.79
CA GLN A 499 -5.52 9.26 -38.52
C GLN A 499 -6.73 8.47 -39.06
N TRP A 500 -7.87 9.13 -39.26
CA TRP A 500 -9.11 8.47 -39.72
C TRP A 500 -8.96 7.69 -41.03
N ASP A 501 -8.17 8.21 -41.98
CA ASP A 501 -7.92 7.55 -43.27
C ASP A 501 -7.30 6.15 -43.10
N LEU A 502 -6.41 6.00 -42.12
CA LEU A 502 -5.77 4.72 -41.80
C LEU A 502 -6.76 3.74 -41.15
N ILE A 503 -7.61 4.23 -40.25
CA ILE A 503 -8.66 3.42 -39.59
C ILE A 503 -9.64 2.91 -40.64
N TYR A 504 -10.07 3.78 -41.55
CA TYR A 504 -10.96 3.42 -42.65
C TYR A 504 -10.32 2.39 -43.58
N SER A 505 -9.04 2.56 -43.92
CA SER A 505 -8.26 1.61 -44.73
C SER A 505 -8.14 0.24 -44.04
N ALA A 506 -7.93 0.23 -42.71
CA ALA A 506 -7.87 -1.00 -41.93
C ALA A 506 -9.21 -1.75 -41.93
N LYS A 507 -10.33 -1.05 -41.79
CA LYS A 507 -11.68 -1.62 -41.89
C LYS A 507 -11.90 -2.31 -43.24
N LEU A 508 -11.59 -1.61 -44.34
CA LEU A 508 -11.71 -2.17 -45.69
C LEU A 508 -10.81 -3.40 -45.89
N HIS A 509 -9.61 -3.41 -45.30
CA HIS A 509 -8.70 -4.56 -45.36
C HIS A 509 -9.27 -5.79 -44.64
N LEU A 510 -9.83 -5.61 -43.43
CA LEU A 510 -10.49 -6.68 -42.65
C LEU A 510 -11.66 -7.33 -43.42
N GLU A 511 -12.49 -6.51 -44.06
CA GLU A 511 -13.63 -6.95 -44.88
C GLU A 511 -13.17 -7.71 -46.13
N ARG A 512 -12.19 -7.16 -46.87
CA ARG A 512 -11.69 -7.76 -48.13
C ARG A 512 -10.98 -9.09 -47.94
N LYS A 513 -10.17 -9.24 -46.89
CA LYS A 513 -9.35 -10.44 -46.64
C LYS A 513 -10.09 -11.55 -45.87
N LYS A 514 -11.36 -11.35 -45.50
CA LYS A 514 -12.17 -12.28 -44.66
C LYS A 514 -11.47 -12.73 -43.37
N VAL A 515 -10.53 -11.93 -42.87
CA VAL A 515 -9.78 -12.20 -41.63
C VAL A 515 -10.52 -11.71 -40.37
N PHE A 516 -11.73 -11.17 -40.53
CA PHE A 516 -12.56 -10.65 -39.43
C PHE A 516 -12.79 -11.67 -38.30
N TYR A 517 -13.19 -12.90 -38.63
CA TYR A 517 -13.38 -13.94 -37.61
C TYR A 517 -12.08 -14.35 -36.91
N LYS A 518 -10.95 -14.38 -37.65
CA LYS A 518 -9.63 -14.64 -37.07
C LYS A 518 -9.20 -13.52 -36.13
N PHE A 519 -9.46 -12.27 -36.51
CA PHE A 519 -9.21 -11.09 -35.67
C PHE A 519 -10.06 -11.15 -34.40
N ILE A 520 -11.36 -11.41 -34.50
CA ILE A 520 -12.24 -11.59 -33.33
C ILE A 520 -11.73 -12.70 -32.42
N GLY A 521 -11.38 -13.87 -32.98
CA GLY A 521 -10.87 -14.99 -32.19
C GLY A 521 -9.58 -14.65 -31.43
N ILE A 522 -8.63 -13.96 -32.07
CA ILE A 522 -7.39 -13.50 -31.42
C ILE A 522 -7.68 -12.44 -30.35
N SER A 523 -8.58 -11.49 -30.63
CA SER A 523 -8.98 -10.45 -29.68
C SER A 523 -9.70 -11.05 -28.46
N LEU A 524 -10.58 -12.02 -28.66
CA LEU A 524 -11.26 -12.74 -27.57
C LEU A 524 -10.26 -13.54 -26.73
N LEU A 525 -9.31 -14.25 -27.37
CA LEU A 525 -8.26 -14.97 -26.65
C LEU A 525 -7.37 -14.03 -25.85
N SER A 526 -7.00 -12.87 -26.43
CA SER A 526 -6.20 -11.85 -25.76
C SER A 526 -6.96 -11.24 -24.58
N PHE A 527 -8.27 -10.97 -24.74
CA PHE A 527 -9.12 -10.51 -23.66
C PHE A 527 -9.16 -11.52 -22.51
N ILE A 528 -9.44 -12.80 -22.79
CA ILE A 528 -9.42 -13.87 -21.76
C ILE A 528 -8.06 -13.96 -21.07
N ALA A 529 -6.96 -13.90 -21.85
CA ALA A 529 -5.61 -13.97 -21.30
C ALA A 529 -5.31 -12.78 -20.36
N MET A 530 -5.78 -11.58 -20.70
CA MET A 530 -5.65 -10.39 -19.86
C MET A 530 -6.55 -10.44 -18.63
N GLU A 531 -7.79 -10.93 -18.76
CA GLU A 531 -8.70 -11.14 -17.63
C GLU A 531 -8.11 -12.12 -16.60
N LEU A 532 -7.44 -13.19 -17.04
CA LEU A 532 -6.74 -14.08 -16.11
C LEU A 532 -5.64 -13.36 -15.32
N LEU A 533 -4.98 -12.35 -15.91
CA LEU A 533 -4.02 -11.50 -15.18
C LEU A 533 -4.76 -10.60 -14.18
N VAL A 534 -5.89 -10.01 -14.53
CA VAL A 534 -6.71 -9.24 -13.58
C VAL A 534 -7.09 -10.09 -12.38
N VAL A 535 -7.66 -11.28 -12.62
CA VAL A 535 -8.11 -12.18 -11.55
C VAL A 535 -6.94 -12.61 -10.66
N SER A 536 -5.71 -12.69 -11.21
CA SER A 536 -4.52 -13.07 -10.45
C SER A 536 -4.16 -12.11 -9.30
N PHE A 537 -4.58 -10.84 -9.36
CA PHE A 537 -4.42 -9.88 -8.26
C PHE A 537 -5.36 -10.19 -7.09
N PHE A 538 -6.50 -10.84 -7.35
CA PHE A 538 -7.43 -11.28 -6.31
C PHE A 538 -7.13 -12.69 -5.82
N LYS A 539 -6.64 -13.56 -6.71
CA LYS A 539 -6.33 -14.97 -6.43
C LYS A 539 -5.01 -15.36 -7.09
N ARG A 540 -3.92 -15.37 -6.33
CA ARG A 540 -2.56 -15.63 -6.84
C ARG A 540 -2.44 -17.01 -7.49
N GLU A 541 -3.25 -17.98 -7.08
CA GLU A 541 -3.31 -19.35 -7.59
C GLU A 541 -3.66 -19.39 -9.09
N ILE A 542 -4.32 -18.37 -9.62
CA ILE A 542 -4.61 -18.25 -11.06
C ILE A 542 -3.31 -18.17 -11.88
N MET A 543 -2.22 -17.62 -11.33
CA MET A 543 -0.92 -17.64 -12.00
C MET A 543 -0.39 -19.04 -12.23
N SER A 544 -0.71 -20.00 -11.36
CA SER A 544 -0.34 -21.40 -11.54
C SER A 544 -1.08 -22.02 -12.73
N ILE A 545 -2.36 -21.68 -12.92
CA ILE A 545 -3.16 -22.12 -14.08
C ILE A 545 -2.58 -21.54 -15.38
N VAL A 546 -2.23 -20.25 -15.38
CA VAL A 546 -1.60 -19.60 -16.53
C VAL A 546 -0.21 -20.21 -16.82
N LEU A 547 0.57 -20.54 -15.79
CA LEU A 547 1.85 -21.25 -15.94
C LEU A 547 1.66 -22.63 -16.57
N TRP A 548 0.61 -23.38 -16.22
CA TRP A 548 0.33 -24.67 -16.87
C TRP A 548 -0.03 -24.50 -18.35
N ALA A 549 -0.82 -23.48 -18.70
CA ALA A 549 -1.10 -23.16 -20.09
C ALA A 549 0.19 -22.78 -20.87
N ILE A 550 1.07 -21.99 -20.25
CA ILE A 550 2.39 -21.62 -20.79
C ILE A 550 3.32 -22.85 -20.88
N ALA A 551 3.26 -23.78 -19.93
CA ALA A 551 4.02 -25.02 -19.93
C ALA A 551 3.62 -25.92 -21.11
N ALA A 552 2.32 -25.93 -21.45
CA ALA A 552 1.78 -26.72 -22.55
C ALA A 552 2.09 -26.11 -23.94
N TRP A 553 2.37 -24.82 -24.03
CA TRP A 553 2.52 -24.10 -25.30
C TRP A 553 3.51 -24.73 -26.30
N PRO A 554 4.74 -25.15 -25.92
CA PRO A 554 5.68 -25.76 -26.86
C PRO A 554 5.15 -27.03 -27.50
N PHE A 555 4.20 -27.73 -26.86
CA PHE A 555 3.59 -28.96 -27.38
C PHE A 555 2.69 -28.72 -28.59
N PHE A 556 2.19 -27.50 -28.76
CA PHE A 556 1.39 -27.07 -29.92
C PHE A 556 2.24 -26.42 -31.02
N SER A 557 3.57 -26.53 -30.92
CA SER A 557 4.52 -25.97 -31.89
C SER A 557 5.38 -27.05 -32.53
N ASN A 558 6.07 -26.70 -33.62
CA ASN A 558 6.99 -27.61 -34.32
C ASN A 558 8.21 -28.03 -33.48
N LEU A 559 8.44 -27.39 -32.32
CA LEU A 559 9.55 -27.71 -31.41
C LEU A 559 9.46 -29.10 -30.78
N THR A 560 8.25 -29.68 -30.69
CA THR A 560 8.04 -31.04 -30.17
C THR A 560 8.77 -32.11 -30.95
N ASN A 561 8.94 -31.90 -32.26
CA ASN A 561 9.58 -32.86 -33.13
C ASN A 561 11.09 -32.65 -33.19
N THR A 562 11.57 -31.40 -33.06
CA THR A 562 12.98 -31.04 -33.26
C THR A 562 13.78 -30.91 -31.96
N HIS A 563 13.16 -30.46 -30.86
CA HIS A 563 13.86 -30.10 -29.60
C HIS A 563 13.11 -30.60 -28.34
N LYS A 564 12.85 -31.92 -28.27
CA LYS A 564 12.12 -32.57 -27.16
C LYS A 564 12.69 -32.27 -25.77
N ARG A 565 14.02 -32.31 -25.60
CA ARG A 565 14.67 -32.05 -24.30
C ARG A 565 14.40 -30.64 -23.81
N LEU A 566 14.46 -29.64 -24.69
CA LEU A 566 14.20 -28.25 -24.35
C LEU A 566 12.73 -28.03 -23.95
N CYS A 567 11.79 -28.62 -24.70
CA CYS A 567 10.36 -28.58 -24.38
C CYS A 567 10.07 -29.25 -23.02
N PHE A 568 10.71 -30.40 -22.74
CA PHE A 568 10.57 -31.08 -21.47
C PHE A 568 11.11 -30.25 -20.30
N SER A 569 12.31 -29.68 -20.43
CA SER A 569 12.91 -28.80 -19.40
C SER A 569 12.06 -27.56 -19.13
N TRP A 570 11.48 -26.94 -20.16
CA TRP A 570 10.52 -25.84 -20.02
C TRP A 570 9.28 -26.26 -19.25
N CYS A 571 8.67 -27.39 -19.63
CA CYS A 571 7.46 -27.89 -18.99
C CYS A 571 7.70 -28.17 -17.49
N VAL A 572 8.77 -28.92 -17.17
CA VAL A 572 9.13 -29.26 -15.78
C VAL A 572 9.39 -28.00 -14.96
N THR A 573 10.19 -27.07 -15.47
CA THR A 573 10.51 -25.83 -14.74
C THR A 573 9.27 -24.96 -14.53
N SER A 574 8.38 -24.87 -15.53
CA SER A 574 7.11 -24.14 -15.43
C SER A 574 6.18 -24.75 -14.38
N VAL A 575 6.08 -26.08 -14.30
CA VAL A 575 5.28 -26.79 -13.31
C VAL A 575 5.84 -26.59 -11.90
N ILE A 576 7.17 -26.66 -11.71
CA ILE A 576 7.78 -26.36 -10.40
C ILE A 576 7.53 -24.90 -10.01
N LEU A 577 7.66 -23.95 -10.95
CA LEU A 577 7.41 -22.54 -10.70
C LEU A 577 5.94 -22.26 -10.34
N SER A 578 5.00 -23.10 -10.80
CA SER A 578 3.57 -22.99 -10.49
C SER A 578 3.23 -23.30 -9.03
N VAL A 579 4.16 -23.85 -8.23
CA VAL A 579 3.96 -24.06 -6.80
C VAL A 579 4.00 -22.75 -6.02
N PHE A 580 4.85 -21.79 -6.42
CA PHE A 580 5.09 -20.56 -5.65
C PHE A 580 3.86 -19.66 -5.50
N PRO A 581 3.01 -19.43 -6.53
CA PRO A 581 1.79 -18.66 -6.35
C PRO A 581 0.78 -19.30 -5.37
N MET A 582 0.89 -20.62 -5.13
CA MET A 582 0.06 -21.34 -4.15
C MET A 582 0.64 -21.31 -2.73
N MET A 583 1.89 -20.86 -2.56
CA MET A 583 2.53 -20.74 -1.25
C MET A 583 1.95 -19.56 -0.45
N PRO A 584 1.95 -19.64 0.89
CA PRO A 584 1.54 -18.51 1.72
C PRO A 584 2.42 -17.30 1.43
N VAL A 585 1.86 -16.12 1.65
CA VAL A 585 2.58 -14.86 1.45
C VAL A 585 3.81 -14.81 2.36
N ILE A 586 4.96 -14.42 1.80
CA ILE A 586 6.24 -14.32 2.52
C ILE A 586 6.11 -13.27 3.62
N GLY A 587 6.59 -13.60 4.81
CA GLY A 587 6.49 -12.74 5.99
C GLY A 587 5.80 -13.41 7.17
N LYS A 588 5.00 -14.47 6.95
CA LYS A 588 4.36 -15.23 8.04
C LYS A 588 5.38 -16.03 8.87
N ASP A 589 6.26 -16.77 8.20
CA ASP A 589 7.34 -17.56 8.80
C ASP A 589 8.67 -17.28 8.09
N THR A 590 9.76 -17.14 8.85
CA THR A 590 11.12 -17.07 8.29
C THR A 590 11.69 -18.48 8.14
N ASN A 591 12.36 -18.74 7.02
CA ASN A 591 13.04 -20.00 6.78
C ASN A 591 14.36 -19.78 6.02
N TYR A 592 15.37 -19.36 6.77
CA TYR A 592 16.71 -19.11 6.25
C TYR A 592 17.38 -20.35 5.65
N ASN A 593 16.99 -21.57 6.06
CA ASN A 593 17.54 -22.81 5.49
C ASN A 593 17.21 -22.95 4.00
N ILE A 594 15.99 -22.57 3.59
CA ILE A 594 15.59 -22.57 2.17
C ILE A 594 16.36 -21.51 1.39
N VAL A 595 16.60 -20.33 1.98
CA VAL A 595 17.41 -19.26 1.38
C VAL A 595 18.85 -19.74 1.15
N ILE A 596 19.45 -20.38 2.15
CA ILE A 596 20.81 -20.92 2.07
C ILE A 596 20.89 -22.01 0.99
N LEU A 597 19.90 -22.91 0.95
CA LEU A 597 19.80 -23.94 -0.08
C LEU A 597 19.71 -23.32 -1.49
N ALA A 598 18.91 -22.27 -1.66
CA ALA A 598 18.82 -21.54 -2.93
C ALA A 598 20.17 -20.96 -3.37
N GLY A 599 20.93 -20.38 -2.43
CA GLY A 599 22.29 -19.88 -2.67
C GLY A 599 23.21 -20.97 -3.23
N TRP A 600 23.27 -22.13 -2.55
CA TRP A 600 24.10 -23.26 -2.98
C TRP A 600 23.67 -23.85 -4.32
N LEU A 601 22.36 -24.00 -4.55
CA LEU A 601 21.83 -24.51 -5.82
C LEU A 601 22.12 -23.55 -6.97
N PHE A 602 22.06 -22.23 -6.74
CA PHE A 602 22.43 -21.24 -7.75
C PHE A 602 23.91 -21.32 -8.09
N ILE A 603 24.80 -21.46 -7.10
CA ILE A 603 26.24 -21.67 -7.32
C ILE A 603 26.48 -22.91 -8.19
N PHE A 604 25.79 -24.02 -7.88
CA PHE A 604 25.88 -25.24 -8.68
C PHE A 604 25.38 -25.02 -10.12
N ALA A 605 24.27 -24.30 -10.30
CA ALA A 605 23.73 -23.98 -11.62
C ALA A 605 24.70 -23.12 -12.45
N VAL A 606 25.33 -22.11 -11.84
CA VAL A 606 26.37 -21.29 -12.50
C VAL A 606 27.57 -22.15 -12.89
N GLY A 607 28.03 -23.03 -11.99
CA GLY A 607 29.11 -23.97 -12.27
C GLY A 607 28.79 -24.93 -13.42
N PHE A 608 27.56 -25.46 -13.47
CA PHE A 608 27.07 -26.29 -14.57
C PHE A 608 27.07 -25.51 -15.89
N CYS A 609 26.49 -24.30 -15.91
CA CYS A 609 26.45 -23.43 -17.08
C CYS A 609 27.86 -23.03 -17.57
N ALA A 610 28.79 -22.71 -16.67
CA ALA A 610 30.17 -22.36 -17.04
C ALA A 610 30.94 -23.52 -17.70
N ARG A 611 30.58 -24.77 -17.39
CA ARG A 611 31.16 -25.97 -18.02
C ARG A 611 30.56 -26.28 -19.39
N ARG A 612 29.41 -25.68 -19.75
CA ARG A 612 28.74 -25.89 -21.03
C ARG A 612 29.57 -25.25 -22.16
N PRO A 613 29.92 -26.00 -23.24
CA PRO A 613 30.72 -25.46 -24.34
C PRO A 613 30.06 -24.27 -25.02
N GLU A 614 28.74 -24.15 -24.95
CA GLU A 614 27.95 -23.04 -25.51
C GLU A 614 28.27 -21.67 -24.86
N THR A 615 28.84 -21.65 -23.65
CA THR A 615 29.24 -20.40 -22.96
C THR A 615 30.69 -20.00 -23.23
N GLY A 616 31.51 -20.92 -23.74
CA GLY A 616 32.93 -20.68 -24.03
C GLY A 616 33.81 -20.32 -22.82
N LEU A 617 33.34 -20.50 -21.57
CA LEU A 617 34.05 -20.10 -20.34
C LEU A 617 35.17 -21.07 -19.95
N ILE A 618 34.86 -22.37 -19.76
CA ILE A 618 35.81 -23.37 -19.24
C ILE A 618 36.35 -24.28 -20.36
N TYR A 619 35.47 -24.88 -21.16
CA TYR A 619 35.85 -25.90 -22.15
C TYR A 619 36.14 -25.29 -23.53
N ASN A 620 37.21 -25.75 -24.16
CA ASN A 620 37.52 -25.45 -25.55
C ASN A 620 36.90 -26.52 -26.44
N ASN A 621 36.01 -26.15 -27.35
CA ASN A 621 35.49 -27.06 -28.36
C ASN A 621 35.41 -26.35 -29.72
N ARG A 622 35.47 -27.11 -30.82
CA ARG A 622 35.31 -26.61 -32.21
C ARG A 622 33.99 -25.87 -32.46
N ILE A 623 33.07 -25.88 -31.49
CA ILE A 623 31.70 -25.40 -31.60
C ILE A 623 31.58 -23.92 -31.19
N ALA A 624 32.38 -23.40 -30.24
CA ALA A 624 32.24 -22.02 -29.73
C ALA A 624 33.61 -21.36 -29.48
N LYS A 625 33.70 -20.03 -29.72
CA LYS A 625 34.93 -19.25 -29.49
C LYS A 625 35.15 -19.09 -27.98
N ARG A 626 36.35 -19.44 -27.49
CA ARG A 626 36.71 -19.30 -26.07
C ARG A 626 36.66 -17.84 -25.64
N GLU A 627 35.96 -17.58 -24.55
CA GLU A 627 35.96 -16.25 -23.93
C GLU A 627 37.34 -15.93 -23.31
N PRO A 628 37.78 -14.67 -23.32
CA PRO A 628 39.03 -14.27 -22.67
C PRO A 628 39.12 -14.72 -21.21
N TYR A 629 40.31 -15.15 -20.76
CA TYR A 629 40.54 -15.65 -19.40
C TYR A 629 40.01 -14.72 -18.29
N ARG A 630 40.12 -13.39 -18.49
CA ARG A 630 39.57 -12.37 -17.58
C ARG A 630 38.08 -12.54 -17.27
N ILE A 631 37.30 -13.10 -18.20
CA ILE A 631 35.85 -13.28 -18.06
C ILE A 631 35.56 -14.49 -17.18
N ALA A 632 36.34 -15.57 -17.32
CA ALA A 632 36.27 -16.70 -16.39
C ALA A 632 36.66 -16.29 -14.97
N VAL A 633 37.69 -15.43 -14.81
CA VAL A 633 38.07 -14.86 -13.50
C VAL A 633 36.94 -14.02 -12.92
N LEU A 634 36.30 -13.18 -13.73
CA LEU A 634 35.14 -12.37 -13.30
C LEU A 634 33.99 -13.25 -12.80
N THR A 635 33.61 -14.29 -13.55
CA THR A 635 32.56 -15.22 -13.12
C THR A 635 32.95 -15.93 -11.82
N ALA A 636 34.22 -16.31 -11.64
CA ALA A 636 34.70 -16.90 -10.38
C ALA A 636 34.59 -15.92 -9.19
N VAL A 637 34.94 -14.63 -9.38
CA VAL A 637 34.75 -13.58 -8.37
C VAL A 637 33.28 -13.43 -8.00
N GLN A 638 32.37 -13.43 -8.98
CA GLN A 638 30.92 -13.35 -8.72
C GLN A 638 30.41 -14.56 -7.92
N VAL A 639 30.91 -15.76 -8.20
CA VAL A 639 30.58 -16.96 -7.42
C VAL A 639 31.10 -16.85 -5.99
N ILE A 640 32.32 -16.33 -5.77
CA ILE A 640 32.86 -16.09 -4.43
C ILE A 640 31.98 -15.11 -3.65
N LEU A 641 31.56 -14.01 -4.27
CA LEU A 641 30.66 -13.05 -3.63
C LEU A 641 29.31 -13.68 -3.26
N LEU A 642 28.77 -14.56 -4.11
CA LEU A 642 27.55 -15.30 -3.79
C LEU A 642 27.74 -16.28 -2.62
N CYS A 643 28.89 -16.96 -2.52
CA CYS A 643 29.24 -17.76 -1.34
C CYS A 643 29.28 -16.90 -0.08
N ILE A 644 29.90 -15.72 -0.14
CA ILE A 644 29.97 -14.77 0.97
C ILE A 644 28.56 -14.31 1.35
N SER A 645 27.71 -13.90 0.39
CA SER A 645 26.31 -13.53 0.66
C SER A 645 25.55 -14.63 1.41
N THR A 646 25.69 -15.88 0.95
CA THR A 646 25.01 -17.05 1.53
C THR A 646 25.49 -17.33 2.96
N TYR A 647 26.78 -17.14 3.22
CA TYR A 647 27.33 -17.24 4.57
C TYR A 647 26.89 -16.07 5.47
N THR A 648 26.89 -14.84 4.95
CA THR A 648 26.49 -13.64 5.70
C THR A 648 25.05 -13.73 6.19
N ILE A 649 24.09 -14.15 5.35
CA ILE A 649 22.70 -14.32 5.80
C ILE A 649 22.57 -15.40 6.88
N GLN A 650 23.33 -16.50 6.77
CA GLN A 650 23.36 -17.56 7.78
C GLN A 650 23.95 -17.07 9.11
N SER A 651 25.03 -16.31 9.06
CA SER A 651 25.70 -15.74 10.23
C SER A 651 24.82 -14.70 10.93
N THR A 652 24.25 -13.76 10.16
CA THR A 652 23.36 -12.72 10.70
C THR A 652 22.10 -13.30 11.32
N SER A 653 21.44 -14.27 10.67
CA SER A 653 20.21 -14.89 11.20
C SER A 653 20.46 -15.62 12.52
N ARG A 654 21.62 -16.26 12.69
CA ARG A 654 22.01 -16.89 13.97
C ARG A 654 22.25 -15.85 15.07
N SER A 655 23.06 -14.83 14.79
CA SER A 655 23.36 -13.75 15.74
C SER A 655 22.10 -13.06 16.28
N ILE A 656 21.11 -12.83 15.41
CA ILE A 656 19.83 -12.23 15.80
C ILE A 656 18.99 -13.20 16.63
N ALA A 657 18.97 -14.49 16.27
CA ALA A 657 18.29 -15.52 17.07
C ALA A 657 18.89 -15.65 18.47
N ASP A 658 20.20 -15.50 18.60
CA ASP A 658 20.96 -15.56 19.86
C ASP A 658 20.89 -14.24 20.67
N LYS A 659 20.23 -13.20 20.15
CA LYS A 659 20.08 -11.86 20.75
C LYS A 659 21.39 -11.04 20.85
N ASP A 660 22.41 -11.39 20.08
CA ASP A 660 23.69 -10.66 20.02
C ASP A 660 23.64 -9.40 19.12
N GLY A 661 22.51 -9.18 18.42
CA GLY A 661 22.33 -8.06 17.49
C GLY A 661 22.96 -8.30 16.11
N LEU A 662 23.11 -7.24 15.32
CA LEU A 662 23.70 -7.29 13.97
C LEU A 662 25.23 -7.20 14.03
N PRO A 663 25.99 -8.23 13.57
CA PRO A 663 27.45 -8.15 13.55
C PRO A 663 27.96 -7.07 12.59
N PHE A 664 28.83 -6.19 13.09
CA PHE A 664 29.38 -5.05 12.34
C PHE A 664 30.08 -5.46 11.03
N LEU A 665 30.84 -6.56 11.04
CA LEU A 665 31.50 -7.08 9.84
C LEU A 665 30.50 -7.55 8.77
N ASN A 666 29.42 -8.23 9.19
CA ASN A 666 28.38 -8.66 8.28
C ASN A 666 27.69 -7.46 7.63
N GLN A 667 27.45 -6.40 8.40
CA GLN A 667 26.87 -5.16 7.91
C GLN A 667 27.73 -4.52 6.80
N ILE A 668 29.04 -4.37 7.03
CA ILE A 668 29.97 -3.81 6.03
C ILE A 668 29.98 -4.66 4.75
N VAL A 669 30.07 -5.98 4.91
CA VAL A 669 30.10 -6.92 3.78
C VAL A 669 28.81 -6.83 2.94
N SER A 670 27.65 -6.75 3.59
CA SER A 670 26.35 -6.62 2.89
C SER A 670 26.29 -5.36 2.03
N TRP A 671 26.66 -4.20 2.57
CA TRP A 671 26.70 -2.94 1.82
C TRP A 671 27.70 -2.98 0.66
N PHE A 672 28.87 -3.57 0.88
CA PHE A 672 29.87 -3.75 -0.17
C PHE A 672 29.35 -4.62 -1.32
N ILE A 673 28.74 -5.77 -1.00
CA ILE A 673 28.18 -6.69 -2.00
C ILE A 673 27.07 -6.00 -2.80
N LEU A 674 26.17 -5.27 -2.15
CA LEU A 674 25.10 -4.53 -2.82
C LEU A 674 25.65 -3.55 -3.87
N GLY A 675 26.68 -2.76 -3.51
CA GLY A 675 27.29 -1.78 -4.40
C GLY A 675 28.06 -2.40 -5.57
N ILE A 676 28.94 -3.38 -5.29
CA ILE A 676 29.83 -3.95 -6.31
C ILE A 676 29.07 -4.82 -7.33
N SER A 677 27.99 -5.48 -6.91
CA SER A 677 27.26 -6.44 -7.74
C SER A 677 26.68 -5.83 -9.01
N LEU A 678 26.21 -4.58 -8.98
CA LEU A 678 25.67 -3.92 -10.17
C LEU A 678 26.75 -3.56 -11.20
N MET A 679 28.01 -3.40 -10.77
CA MET A 679 29.13 -2.99 -11.62
C MET A 679 29.82 -4.17 -12.30
N LEU A 680 29.89 -5.33 -11.64
CA LEU A 680 30.64 -6.49 -12.13
C LEU A 680 30.24 -6.96 -13.54
N PRO A 681 28.95 -7.04 -13.92
CA PRO A 681 28.57 -7.46 -15.26
C PRO A 681 29.17 -6.59 -16.37
N LEU A 682 29.40 -5.30 -16.11
CA LEU A 682 29.93 -4.33 -17.08
C LEU A 682 31.35 -4.67 -17.54
N PHE A 683 32.11 -5.45 -16.77
CA PHE A 683 33.45 -5.90 -17.15
C PHE A 683 33.46 -7.24 -17.93
N GLY A 684 32.28 -7.85 -18.16
CA GLY A 684 32.12 -9.15 -18.81
C GLY A 684 32.03 -9.13 -20.33
N SER A 685 31.82 -10.29 -20.97
CA SER A 685 31.62 -10.41 -22.43
C SER A 685 30.29 -9.77 -22.85
N GLN A 686 30.17 -9.31 -24.10
CA GLN A 686 28.88 -8.89 -24.69
C GLN A 686 28.15 -10.05 -25.40
N SER A 687 28.71 -11.27 -25.38
CA SER A 687 28.01 -12.47 -25.84
C SER A 687 26.74 -12.69 -25.01
N ILE A 688 25.62 -13.01 -25.67
CA ILE A 688 24.31 -13.06 -25.01
C ILE A 688 24.31 -14.02 -23.82
N LEU A 689 24.75 -15.26 -24.01
CA LEU A 689 24.71 -16.29 -22.97
C LEU A 689 25.63 -15.94 -21.78
N THR A 690 26.87 -15.56 -22.06
CA THR A 690 27.87 -15.22 -21.03
C THR A 690 27.48 -13.94 -20.27
N ARG A 691 26.97 -12.93 -20.97
CA ARG A 691 26.53 -11.68 -20.34
C ARG A 691 25.32 -11.91 -19.43
N LEU A 692 24.32 -12.67 -19.89
CA LEU A 692 23.14 -12.98 -19.08
C LEU A 692 23.51 -13.78 -17.82
N LEU A 693 24.41 -14.76 -17.93
CA LEU A 693 24.92 -15.52 -16.79
C LEU A 693 25.60 -14.59 -15.75
N ASN A 694 26.47 -13.69 -16.21
CA ASN A 694 27.16 -12.75 -15.33
C ASN A 694 26.20 -11.73 -14.69
N VAL A 695 25.18 -11.27 -15.42
CA VAL A 695 24.14 -10.37 -14.88
C VAL A 695 23.30 -11.08 -13.83
N MET A 696 22.78 -12.27 -14.12
CA MET A 696 21.95 -13.04 -13.18
C MET A 696 22.74 -13.38 -11.90
N THR A 697 24.00 -13.83 -12.03
CA THR A 697 24.86 -14.15 -10.87
C THR A 697 25.12 -12.92 -10.00
N ALA A 698 25.38 -11.77 -10.63
CA ALA A 698 25.63 -10.55 -9.88
C ALA A 698 24.38 -10.05 -9.15
N LEU A 699 23.20 -10.12 -9.78
CA LEU A 699 21.94 -9.68 -9.15
C LEU A 699 21.45 -10.65 -8.06
N PHE A 700 21.77 -11.94 -8.17
CA PHE A 700 21.35 -12.94 -7.18
C PHE A 700 22.08 -12.80 -5.84
N ALA A 701 23.33 -12.36 -5.84
CA ALA A 701 24.12 -12.15 -4.62
C ALA A 701 23.49 -11.15 -3.61
N PRO A 702 23.08 -9.93 -3.99
CA PRO A 702 22.35 -9.03 -3.11
C PRO A 702 20.89 -9.48 -2.88
N TYR A 703 20.28 -10.21 -3.81
CA TYR A 703 18.93 -10.75 -3.62
C TYR A 703 18.84 -11.74 -2.45
N ILE A 704 19.84 -12.62 -2.30
CA ILE A 704 19.94 -13.57 -1.18
C ILE A 704 20.07 -12.84 0.17
N LEU A 705 20.85 -11.75 0.24
CA LEU A 705 20.98 -10.94 1.46
C LEU A 705 19.67 -10.28 1.90
N LEU A 706 18.74 -10.10 0.96
CA LEU A 706 17.42 -9.51 1.18
C LEU A 706 16.30 -10.56 1.34
N SER A 707 16.64 -11.86 1.33
CA SER A 707 15.69 -12.97 1.35
C SER A 707 15.55 -13.63 2.73
N ILE A 708 14.33 -13.99 3.12
CA ILE A 708 14.02 -14.59 4.42
C ILE A 708 13.33 -15.96 4.33
N ALA A 709 12.77 -16.33 3.18
CA ALA A 709 12.05 -17.61 3.00
C ALA A 709 12.21 -18.17 1.57
N HIS A 710 11.10 -18.63 0.95
CA HIS A 710 11.10 -19.37 -0.31
C HIS A 710 11.37 -18.50 -1.56
N GLU A 711 11.42 -17.17 -1.43
CA GLU A 711 11.70 -16.26 -2.55
C GLU A 711 13.07 -16.50 -3.20
N GLY A 712 14.06 -16.94 -2.43
CA GLY A 712 15.38 -17.32 -2.96
C GLY A 712 15.28 -18.43 -4.00
N MET A 713 14.48 -19.47 -3.70
CA MET A 713 14.22 -20.59 -4.61
C MET A 713 13.37 -20.16 -5.81
N PHE A 714 12.39 -19.28 -5.60
CA PHE A 714 11.59 -18.71 -6.67
C PHE A 714 12.46 -17.98 -7.69
N CYS A 715 13.34 -17.07 -7.23
CA CYS A 715 14.21 -16.28 -8.10
C CYS A 715 15.22 -17.15 -8.88
N LEU A 716 15.75 -18.20 -8.25
CA LEU A 716 16.58 -19.21 -8.93
C LEU A 716 15.82 -19.88 -10.08
N LEU A 717 14.61 -20.39 -9.82
CA LEU A 717 13.80 -21.08 -10.84
C LEU A 717 13.32 -20.12 -11.93
N LEU A 718 13.03 -18.86 -11.58
CA LEU A 718 12.72 -17.81 -12.55
C LEU A 718 13.89 -17.58 -13.50
N CYS A 719 15.13 -17.48 -13.00
CA CYS A 719 16.32 -17.35 -13.85
C CYS A 719 16.43 -18.49 -14.87
N ILE A 720 16.23 -19.74 -14.42
CA ILE A 720 16.26 -20.92 -15.29
C ILE A 720 15.16 -20.85 -16.34
N GLN A 721 13.93 -20.53 -15.93
CA GLN A 721 12.78 -20.38 -16.81
C GLN A 721 13.04 -19.32 -17.89
N MET A 722 13.65 -18.19 -17.52
CA MET A 722 13.92 -17.10 -18.46
C MET A 722 14.96 -17.48 -19.52
N ILE A 723 16.02 -18.22 -19.16
CA ILE A 723 16.98 -18.74 -20.15
C ILE A 723 16.30 -19.74 -21.09
N LEU A 724 15.44 -20.62 -20.57
CA LEU A 724 14.67 -21.57 -21.39
C LEU A 724 13.72 -20.85 -22.35
N TRP A 725 13.10 -19.74 -21.92
CA TRP A 725 12.26 -18.90 -22.78
C TRP A 725 13.06 -18.36 -23.97
N LEU A 726 14.23 -17.76 -23.73
CA LEU A 726 15.13 -17.26 -24.78
C LEU A 726 15.52 -18.37 -25.77
N MET A 727 15.87 -19.55 -25.26
CA MET A 727 16.26 -20.69 -26.10
C MET A 727 15.10 -21.17 -26.99
N LEU A 728 13.89 -21.28 -26.45
CA LEU A 728 12.70 -21.69 -27.22
C LEU A 728 12.37 -20.70 -28.34
N GLU A 729 12.36 -19.41 -28.03
CA GLU A 729 12.10 -18.34 -29.02
C GLU A 729 13.13 -18.35 -30.14
N HIS A 730 14.40 -18.56 -29.81
CA HIS A 730 15.47 -18.64 -30.80
C HIS A 730 15.26 -19.81 -31.77
N GLN A 731 14.88 -21.00 -31.26
CA GLN A 731 14.60 -22.16 -32.11
C GLN A 731 13.35 -21.98 -33.00
N LEU A 732 12.32 -21.28 -32.51
CA LEU A 732 11.12 -20.98 -33.30
C LEU A 732 11.35 -20.00 -34.44
N SER A 733 12.39 -19.18 -34.35
CA SER A 733 12.69 -18.14 -35.34
C SER A 733 13.36 -18.67 -36.61
N TYR A 734 13.71 -19.96 -36.68
CA TYR A 734 14.48 -20.58 -37.77
C TYR A 734 15.74 -19.78 -38.13
N ASN A 735 16.36 -19.11 -37.15
CA ASN A 735 17.54 -18.30 -37.38
C ASN A 735 18.76 -19.22 -37.55
N TYR A 736 19.50 -19.05 -38.65
CA TYR A 736 20.66 -19.89 -38.97
C TYR A 736 21.87 -19.65 -38.05
N SER A 737 21.91 -18.52 -37.36
CA SER A 737 22.98 -18.19 -36.40
C SER A 737 22.78 -18.92 -35.08
N LYS A 738 23.84 -19.54 -34.54
CA LYS A 738 23.78 -20.16 -33.21
C LYS A 738 23.74 -19.09 -32.13
N LEU A 739 22.94 -19.29 -31.08
CA LEU A 739 22.76 -18.35 -29.98
C LEU A 739 24.08 -17.87 -29.33
N GLN A 740 25.07 -18.76 -29.21
CA GLN A 740 26.40 -18.48 -28.65
C GLN A 740 27.24 -17.49 -29.47
N ASP A 741 26.93 -17.32 -30.76
CA ASP A 741 27.65 -16.43 -31.67
C ASP A 741 26.98 -15.04 -31.77
N ILE A 742 25.90 -14.82 -31.03
CA ILE A 742 25.14 -13.57 -31.04
C ILE A 742 25.62 -12.67 -29.88
N TYR A 743 25.89 -11.41 -30.23
CA TYR A 743 26.31 -10.37 -29.28
C TYR A 743 25.21 -9.34 -29.11
N PHE A 744 25.10 -8.78 -27.90
CA PHE A 744 24.15 -7.71 -27.59
C PHE A 744 24.38 -6.41 -28.35
N VAL A 745 25.62 -6.17 -28.77
CA VAL A 745 26.02 -5.07 -29.66
C VAL A 745 26.53 -5.69 -30.95
N PRO A 746 25.84 -5.49 -32.09
CA PRO A 746 26.32 -6.02 -33.37
C PRO A 746 27.63 -5.34 -33.78
N SER A 747 28.55 -6.09 -34.39
CA SER A 747 29.73 -5.50 -35.03
C SER A 747 29.31 -4.52 -36.13
N PRO A 748 30.07 -3.43 -36.35
CA PRO A 748 29.77 -2.49 -37.42
C PRO A 748 29.97 -3.19 -38.77
N THR A 749 28.86 -3.61 -39.41
CA THR A 749 28.87 -4.10 -40.79
C THR A 749 27.82 -3.38 -41.63
N ASP A 750 28.34 -2.73 -42.67
CA ASP A 750 27.74 -2.22 -43.92
C ASP A 750 26.49 -1.31 -43.83
N PRO A 751 26.62 0.01 -44.09
CA PRO A 751 25.51 0.98 -44.10
C PRO A 751 24.43 0.72 -45.17
N THR A 752 24.64 -0.25 -46.06
CA THR A 752 23.79 -0.49 -47.24
C THR A 752 22.58 -1.38 -47.01
N LYS A 753 22.45 -2.05 -45.85
CA LYS A 753 21.23 -2.80 -45.51
C LYS A 753 20.15 -1.86 -44.99
N LYS A 754 19.24 -1.45 -45.89
CA LYS A 754 17.95 -0.80 -45.53
C LYS A 754 17.36 -1.50 -44.32
N LYS A 755 16.99 -0.70 -43.31
CA LYS A 755 16.33 -1.13 -42.07
C LYS A 755 14.96 -1.75 -42.46
N ILE A 756 14.91 -3.05 -42.71
CA ILE A 756 13.66 -3.77 -42.99
C ILE A 756 12.78 -3.60 -41.75
N ILE A 757 11.67 -2.88 -41.88
CA ILE A 757 10.67 -2.80 -40.83
C ILE A 757 10.02 -4.17 -40.75
N THR A 758 10.37 -4.95 -39.73
CA THR A 758 9.73 -6.25 -39.45
C THR A 758 8.26 -6.02 -39.09
N GLU A 759 7.37 -6.62 -39.87
CA GLU A 759 5.93 -6.68 -39.58
C GLU A 759 5.67 -7.37 -38.24
N ILE A 760 4.66 -6.91 -37.50
CA ILE A 760 4.23 -7.58 -36.27
C ILE A 760 3.59 -8.93 -36.61
N SER A 761 4.06 -9.97 -35.93
CA SER A 761 3.53 -11.31 -36.01
C SER A 761 2.67 -11.65 -34.78
N ILE A 762 1.87 -12.72 -34.86
CA ILE A 762 1.16 -13.29 -33.70
C ILE A 762 2.16 -13.69 -32.59
N GLY A 763 3.38 -14.06 -32.96
CA GLY A 763 4.45 -14.38 -32.01
C GLY A 763 4.82 -13.20 -31.12
N ASP A 764 4.69 -11.96 -31.61
CA ASP A 764 5.04 -10.75 -30.85
C ASP A 764 4.00 -10.41 -29.78
N PHE A 765 2.71 -10.65 -30.06
CA PHE A 765 1.65 -10.57 -29.05
C PHE A 765 1.90 -11.55 -27.90
N ARG A 766 2.28 -12.80 -28.23
CA ARG A 766 2.60 -13.82 -27.23
C ARG A 766 3.84 -13.44 -26.40
N ARG A 767 4.88 -12.87 -27.02
CA ARG A 767 6.08 -12.39 -26.31
C ARG A 767 5.76 -11.23 -25.37
N ALA A 768 4.93 -10.29 -25.81
CA ALA A 768 4.44 -9.19 -24.97
C ALA A 768 3.64 -9.73 -23.77
N TYR A 769 2.73 -10.67 -24.01
CA TYR A 769 1.96 -11.32 -22.94
C TYR A 769 2.87 -12.08 -21.96
N PHE A 770 3.80 -12.90 -22.45
CA PHE A 770 4.75 -13.63 -21.59
C PHE A 770 5.59 -12.68 -20.76
N PHE A 771 6.03 -11.55 -21.33
CA PHE A 771 6.76 -10.54 -20.60
C PHE A 771 5.93 -9.95 -19.45
N ILE A 772 4.71 -9.49 -19.71
CA ILE A 772 3.82 -8.96 -18.66
C ILE A 772 3.55 -10.03 -17.60
N PHE A 773 3.24 -11.25 -18.04
CA PHE A 773 3.00 -12.38 -17.14
C PHE A 773 4.20 -12.65 -16.23
N PHE A 774 5.42 -12.70 -16.76
CA PHE A 774 6.61 -12.96 -15.95
C PHE A 774 6.99 -11.78 -15.04
N ILE A 775 6.70 -10.54 -15.42
CA ILE A 775 6.82 -9.38 -14.52
C ILE A 775 5.84 -9.52 -13.35
N LEU A 776 4.58 -9.84 -13.63
CA LEU A 776 3.58 -10.06 -12.58
C LEU A 776 3.91 -11.28 -11.71
N LEU A 777 4.34 -12.39 -12.30
CA LEU A 777 4.79 -13.56 -11.56
C LEU A 777 5.98 -13.23 -10.65
N ALA A 778 6.95 -12.46 -11.15
CA ALA A 778 8.09 -11.97 -10.37
C ALA A 778 7.64 -11.09 -9.20
N PHE A 779 6.60 -10.29 -9.40
CA PHE A 779 6.03 -9.41 -8.37
C PHE A 779 5.42 -10.24 -7.24
N PHE A 780 4.53 -11.18 -7.55
CA PHE A 780 3.90 -11.99 -6.51
C PHE A 780 4.83 -13.03 -5.90
N GLY A 781 5.83 -13.52 -6.64
CA GLY A 781 6.81 -14.50 -6.17
C GLY A 781 7.93 -13.94 -5.28
N THR A 782 8.13 -12.61 -5.23
CA THR A 782 9.14 -11.96 -4.37
C THR A 782 8.66 -11.68 -2.95
N GLY A 783 7.35 -11.72 -2.71
CA GLY A 783 6.77 -11.67 -1.37
C GLY A 783 6.17 -10.32 -0.96
N ASN A 784 4.87 -10.39 -0.65
CA ASN A 784 3.99 -9.46 0.06
C ASN A 784 4.00 -7.98 -0.32
N ILE A 785 3.14 -7.63 -1.29
CA ILE A 785 2.57 -6.27 -1.37
C ILE A 785 1.09 -6.42 -1.67
N ALA A 786 0.32 -6.93 -0.70
CA ALA A 786 -1.08 -6.55 -0.65
C ALA A 786 -1.20 -5.05 -0.33
N SER A 787 -0.21 -4.51 0.40
CA SER A 787 -0.03 -3.09 0.73
C SER A 787 1.46 -2.74 0.78
N ILE A 788 1.83 -1.52 0.37
CA ILE A 788 3.21 -0.98 0.45
C ILE A 788 3.74 -0.99 1.91
N ASN A 789 2.87 -1.08 2.91
CA ASN A 789 3.21 -1.09 4.34
C ASN A 789 3.46 -2.50 4.92
N SER A 790 3.31 -3.58 4.13
CA SER A 790 3.33 -4.97 4.64
C SER A 790 4.70 -5.68 4.58
N PHE A 791 5.80 -4.92 4.49
CA PHE A 791 7.14 -5.50 4.40
C PHE A 791 7.69 -5.92 5.75
N ASN A 792 8.19 -7.16 5.81
CA ASN A 792 8.85 -7.66 7.00
C ASN A 792 10.25 -7.03 7.15
N PRO A 793 10.52 -6.25 8.22
CA PRO A 793 11.80 -5.56 8.43
C PRO A 793 12.98 -6.53 8.57
N THR A 794 12.75 -7.80 8.91
CA THR A 794 13.80 -8.83 8.94
C THR A 794 14.50 -9.03 7.59
N SER A 795 13.84 -8.67 6.48
CA SER A 795 14.41 -8.76 5.13
C SER A 795 15.62 -7.85 4.94
N VAL A 796 15.80 -6.81 5.75
CA VAL A 796 16.90 -5.84 5.63
C VAL A 796 17.92 -5.94 6.76
N TYR A 797 17.78 -6.91 7.67
CA TYR A 797 18.64 -7.05 8.84
C TYR A 797 20.11 -7.34 8.52
N CYS A 798 20.43 -7.83 7.31
CA CYS A 798 21.82 -7.90 6.86
C CYS A 798 22.48 -6.51 6.70
N PHE A 799 21.70 -5.42 6.66
CA PHE A 799 22.14 -4.05 6.40
C PHE A 799 21.93 -3.10 7.57
N LEU A 800 20.79 -3.19 8.26
CA LEU A 800 20.46 -2.37 9.43
C LEU A 800 19.34 -3.01 10.26
N THR A 801 19.39 -2.78 11.57
CA THR A 801 18.36 -3.18 12.54
C THR A 801 17.60 -1.98 13.12
N VAL A 802 18.21 -0.80 13.15
CA VAL A 802 17.57 0.45 13.59
C VAL A 802 16.58 0.91 12.52
N PHE A 803 15.35 1.24 12.92
CA PHE A 803 14.29 1.66 12.00
C PHE A 803 14.70 2.92 11.22
N ASN A 804 14.82 2.76 9.89
CA ASN A 804 15.03 3.87 8.97
C ASN A 804 14.15 3.65 7.73
N PRO A 805 12.95 4.24 7.70
CA PRO A 805 11.92 3.88 6.71
C PRO A 805 12.39 4.14 5.27
N PHE A 806 13.18 5.18 5.04
CA PHE A 806 13.68 5.51 3.71
C PHE A 806 14.72 4.50 3.22
N VAL A 807 15.72 4.17 4.04
CA VAL A 807 16.78 3.21 3.65
C VAL A 807 16.19 1.81 3.48
N MET A 808 15.35 1.39 4.43
CA MET A 808 14.67 0.08 4.38
C MET A 808 13.76 -0.01 3.14
N GLY A 809 12.98 1.04 2.86
CA GLY A 809 12.14 1.11 1.67
C GLY A 809 12.91 1.02 0.36
N VAL A 810 14.08 1.68 0.26
CA VAL A 810 14.96 1.56 -0.91
C VAL A 810 15.51 0.14 -1.08
N LEU A 811 15.95 -0.52 -0.01
CA LEU A 811 16.44 -1.91 -0.05
C LEU A 811 15.34 -2.88 -0.49
N MET A 812 14.12 -2.70 0.01
CA MET A 812 12.97 -3.51 -0.41
C MET A 812 12.59 -3.26 -1.86
N LEU A 813 12.65 -2.01 -2.33
CA LEU A 813 12.45 -1.68 -3.74
C LEU A 813 13.51 -2.37 -4.61
N ILE A 814 14.77 -2.40 -4.19
CA ILE A 814 15.83 -3.14 -4.90
C ILE A 814 15.51 -4.65 -4.96
N LYS A 815 15.07 -5.27 -3.85
CA LYS A 815 14.67 -6.69 -3.82
C LYS A 815 13.62 -6.99 -4.89
N ILE A 816 12.58 -6.15 -5.01
CA ILE A 816 11.48 -6.32 -5.96
C ILE A 816 11.94 -6.10 -7.41
N LEU A 817 12.78 -5.09 -7.65
CA LEU A 817 13.22 -4.72 -9.00
C LEU A 817 14.22 -5.71 -9.60
N ILE A 818 14.97 -6.48 -8.79
CA ILE A 818 15.96 -7.45 -9.28
C ILE A 818 15.34 -8.48 -10.24
N PRO A 819 14.29 -9.24 -9.87
CA PRO A 819 13.64 -10.17 -10.80
C PRO A 819 13.06 -9.48 -12.04
N PHE A 820 12.52 -8.26 -11.92
CA PHE A 820 12.00 -7.53 -13.07
C PHE A 820 13.10 -7.16 -14.07
N LEU A 821 14.26 -6.78 -13.56
CA LEU A 821 15.44 -6.49 -14.35
C LEU A 821 15.96 -7.75 -15.07
N ILE A 822 15.89 -8.92 -14.44
CA ILE A 822 16.25 -10.21 -15.06
C ILE A 822 15.32 -10.51 -16.24
N VAL A 823 14.01 -10.42 -16.04
CA VAL A 823 12.99 -10.60 -17.10
C VAL A 823 13.21 -9.58 -18.24
N SER A 824 13.54 -8.33 -17.91
CA SER A 824 13.82 -7.27 -18.90
C SER A 824 15.10 -7.52 -19.72
N CYS A 825 16.17 -8.02 -19.09
CA CYS A 825 17.39 -8.43 -19.79
C CYS A 825 17.12 -9.54 -20.81
N ILE A 826 16.20 -10.45 -20.48
CA ILE A 826 15.84 -11.59 -21.32
C ILE A 826 14.94 -11.16 -22.47
N LEU A 827 13.96 -10.28 -22.23
CA LEU A 827 13.19 -9.65 -23.31
C LEU A 827 14.11 -8.95 -24.32
N ARG A 828 15.13 -8.23 -23.82
CA ARG A 828 16.13 -7.59 -24.67
C ARG A 828 16.92 -8.63 -25.48
N ALA A 829 17.36 -9.72 -24.86
CA ALA A 829 18.04 -10.80 -25.56
C ALA A 829 17.17 -11.40 -26.68
N ILE A 830 15.89 -11.62 -26.42
CA ILE A 830 14.91 -12.06 -27.43
C ILE A 830 14.83 -11.05 -28.58
N ASN A 831 14.69 -9.75 -28.28
CA ASN A 831 14.65 -8.70 -29.31
C ASN A 831 15.90 -8.70 -30.21
N VAL A 832 17.09 -8.85 -29.62
CA VAL A 832 18.35 -8.90 -30.38
C VAL A 832 18.45 -10.19 -31.21
N CYS A 833 18.12 -11.35 -30.62
CA CYS A 833 18.17 -12.65 -31.30
C CYS A 833 17.21 -12.76 -32.48
N LEU A 834 16.02 -12.17 -32.34
CA LEU A 834 14.93 -12.26 -33.30
C LEU A 834 14.86 -11.08 -34.26
N LYS A 835 15.66 -10.03 -34.02
CA LYS A 835 15.65 -8.77 -34.78
C LYS A 835 14.27 -8.10 -34.83
N VAL A 836 13.46 -8.32 -33.80
CA VAL A 836 12.14 -7.68 -33.63
C VAL A 836 12.35 -6.23 -33.22
N SER A 837 11.54 -5.32 -33.77
CA SER A 837 11.55 -3.90 -33.38
C SER A 837 11.21 -3.77 -31.88
N PRO A 838 12.12 -3.27 -31.03
CA PRO A 838 11.82 -3.07 -29.62
C PRO A 838 10.63 -2.14 -29.42
N ARG A 839 10.53 -1.09 -30.25
CA ARG A 839 9.45 -0.10 -30.19
C ARG A 839 8.09 -0.73 -30.48
N ALA A 840 7.99 -1.66 -31.43
CA ALA A 840 6.74 -2.38 -31.70
C ALA A 840 6.29 -3.21 -30.51
N LEU A 841 7.22 -3.96 -29.90
CA LEU A 841 6.94 -4.78 -28.73
C LEU A 841 6.53 -3.95 -27.51
N PHE A 842 7.18 -2.80 -27.30
CA PHE A 842 6.79 -1.87 -26.23
C PHE A 842 5.39 -1.29 -26.41
N LEU A 843 5.00 -0.95 -27.64
CA LEU A 843 3.63 -0.49 -27.91
C LEU A 843 2.59 -1.58 -27.60
N LEU A 844 2.90 -2.85 -27.87
CA LEU A 844 2.03 -3.99 -27.50
C LEU A 844 1.95 -4.19 -25.98
N ILE A 845 3.09 -4.13 -25.28
CA ILE A 845 3.14 -4.25 -23.82
C ILE A 845 2.33 -3.12 -23.17
N LEU A 846 2.50 -1.89 -23.67
CA LEU A 846 1.78 -0.72 -23.19
C LEU A 846 0.26 -0.87 -23.40
N LEU A 847 -0.16 -1.26 -24.61
CA LEU A 847 -1.58 -1.52 -24.92
C LEU A 847 -2.21 -2.54 -23.96
N MET A 848 -1.53 -3.66 -23.70
CA MET A 848 -1.99 -4.68 -22.76
C MET A 848 -2.00 -4.18 -21.31
N SER A 849 -1.01 -3.39 -20.91
CA SER A 849 -0.92 -2.88 -19.54
C SER A 849 -1.95 -1.76 -19.27
N ASP A 850 -2.29 -0.95 -20.27
CA ASP A 850 -3.34 0.06 -20.17
C ASP A 850 -4.73 -0.58 -20.02
N PHE A 851 -4.95 -1.74 -20.64
CA PHE A 851 -6.16 -2.54 -20.39
C PHE A 851 -6.27 -2.96 -18.92
N LEU A 852 -5.17 -3.45 -18.34
CA LEU A 852 -5.11 -3.81 -16.92
C LEU A 852 -5.37 -2.59 -16.01
N GLY A 853 -4.75 -1.45 -16.33
CA GLY A 853 -4.93 -0.19 -15.59
C GLY A 853 -6.39 0.30 -15.64
N LEU A 854 -7.03 0.26 -16.81
CA LEU A 854 -8.44 0.64 -16.96
C LEU A 854 -9.37 -0.27 -16.16
N HIS A 855 -9.10 -1.57 -16.13
CA HIS A 855 -9.90 -2.52 -15.37
C HIS A 855 -9.80 -2.25 -13.86
N PHE A 856 -8.59 -2.05 -13.35
CA PHE A 856 -8.40 -1.73 -11.94
C PHE A 856 -8.92 -0.35 -11.55
N PHE A 857 -8.94 0.62 -12.46
CA PHE A 857 -9.57 1.93 -12.21
C PHE A 857 -11.02 1.78 -11.76
N PHE A 858 -11.81 0.93 -12.43
CA PHE A 858 -13.20 0.67 -12.04
C PHE A 858 -13.34 -0.17 -10.78
N PHE A 859 -12.30 -0.89 -10.40
CA PHE A 859 -12.26 -1.66 -9.15
C PHE A 859 -11.76 -0.89 -7.94
N VAL A 860 -11.29 0.35 -8.11
CA VAL A 860 -10.93 1.20 -6.97
C VAL A 860 -12.16 1.44 -6.10
N LYS A 861 -12.08 0.94 -4.86
CA LYS A 861 -13.07 1.13 -3.81
C LYS A 861 -12.69 2.33 -2.98
N ASP A 862 -13.69 3.09 -2.56
CA ASP A 862 -13.62 4.19 -1.58
C ASP A 862 -14.60 3.96 -0.41
N THR A 863 -15.09 2.74 -0.29
CA THR A 863 -15.99 2.24 0.77
C THR A 863 -15.59 0.82 1.14
N GLY A 864 -15.92 0.42 2.35
CA GLY A 864 -15.59 -0.90 2.90
C GLY A 864 -14.54 -0.76 3.98
N SER A 865 -13.91 -1.87 4.35
CA SER A 865 -12.68 -1.78 5.14
C SER A 865 -11.65 -0.99 4.33
N TRP A 866 -10.75 -0.24 4.96
CA TRP A 866 -9.61 0.23 4.17
C TRP A 866 -8.64 -0.87 3.74
N LEU A 867 -8.74 -2.10 4.24
CA LEU A 867 -8.03 -3.19 3.58
C LEU A 867 -8.59 -3.34 2.16
N ASP A 868 -9.92 -3.25 1.98
CA ASP A 868 -10.54 -3.21 0.65
C ASP A 868 -10.12 -1.97 -0.15
N ILE A 869 -10.18 -0.77 0.44
CA ILE A 869 -9.82 0.49 -0.23
C ILE A 869 -8.35 0.47 -0.62
N GLY A 870 -7.46 0.24 0.35
CA GLY A 870 -6.02 0.18 0.19
C GLY A 870 -5.56 -0.93 -0.77
N THR A 871 -6.15 -2.13 -0.70
CA THR A 871 -5.84 -3.21 -1.66
C THR A 871 -6.28 -2.83 -3.06
N SER A 872 -7.50 -2.30 -3.23
CA SER A 872 -8.00 -1.90 -4.55
C SER A 872 -7.18 -0.76 -5.16
N LEU A 873 -6.78 0.21 -4.34
CA LEU A 873 -5.90 1.31 -4.75
C LEU A 873 -4.49 0.81 -5.06
N SER A 874 -3.95 -0.11 -4.25
CA SER A 874 -2.65 -0.74 -4.49
C SER A 874 -2.65 -1.49 -5.81
N HIS A 875 -3.69 -2.29 -6.11
CA HIS A 875 -3.81 -2.98 -7.39
C HIS A 875 -3.78 -2.00 -8.58
N PHE A 876 -4.52 -0.90 -8.49
CA PHE A 876 -4.51 0.13 -9.52
C PHE A 876 -3.13 0.80 -9.67
N ILE A 877 -2.51 1.23 -8.56
CA ILE A 877 -1.18 1.88 -8.55
C ILE A 877 -0.11 0.91 -9.08
N ILE A 878 -0.11 -0.35 -8.66
CA ILE A 878 0.82 -1.37 -9.13
C ILE A 878 0.68 -1.53 -10.64
N SER A 879 -0.55 -1.69 -11.15
CA SER A 879 -0.81 -1.84 -12.58
C SER A 879 -0.27 -0.69 -13.42
N ILE A 880 -0.48 0.57 -13.00
CA ILE A 880 -0.02 1.74 -13.77
C ILE A 880 1.49 1.99 -13.60
N THR A 881 2.04 1.76 -12.40
CA THR A 881 3.44 2.07 -12.10
C THR A 881 4.38 1.01 -12.69
N ILE A 882 3.92 -0.24 -12.82
CA ILE A 882 4.65 -1.30 -13.53
C ILE A 882 5.04 -0.85 -14.93
N ILE A 883 4.20 -0.09 -15.64
CA ILE A 883 4.50 0.42 -16.99
C ILE A 883 5.73 1.35 -16.98
N ILE A 884 5.75 2.29 -16.03
CA ILE A 884 6.86 3.24 -15.87
C ILE A 884 8.14 2.51 -15.51
N PHE A 885 8.07 1.57 -14.55
CA PHE A 885 9.21 0.75 -14.16
C PHE A 885 9.71 -0.12 -15.30
N ILE A 886 8.84 -0.73 -16.11
CA ILE A 886 9.24 -1.52 -17.28
C ILE A 886 10.10 -0.68 -18.24
N MET A 887 9.73 0.58 -18.50
CA MET A 887 10.53 1.46 -19.38
C MET A 887 11.91 1.76 -18.78
N LEU A 888 11.96 2.12 -17.48
CA LEU A 888 13.21 2.38 -16.77
C LEU A 888 14.11 1.14 -16.72
N LEU A 889 13.52 -0.01 -16.40
CA LEU A 889 14.19 -1.30 -16.33
C LEU A 889 14.71 -1.76 -17.67
N TYR A 890 14.00 -1.48 -18.77
CA TYR A 890 14.53 -1.75 -20.10
C TYR A 890 15.73 -0.87 -20.45
N GLY A 891 15.73 0.40 -20.02
CA GLY A 891 16.89 1.29 -20.10
C GLY A 891 18.08 0.75 -19.30
N LEU A 892 17.85 0.30 -18.07
CA LEU A 892 18.89 -0.33 -17.24
C LEU A 892 19.37 -1.66 -17.85
N ALA A 893 18.46 -2.47 -18.38
CA ALA A 893 18.80 -3.70 -19.09
C ALA A 893 19.70 -3.39 -20.29
N LEU A 894 19.40 -2.35 -21.08
CA LEU A 894 20.25 -1.89 -22.18
C LEU A 894 21.67 -1.57 -21.70
N ILE A 895 21.81 -0.83 -20.60
CA ILE A 895 23.12 -0.50 -20.02
C ILE A 895 23.86 -1.78 -19.59
N LEU A 896 23.24 -2.60 -18.74
CA LEU A 896 23.86 -3.80 -18.17
C LEU A 896 24.30 -4.83 -19.20
N THR A 897 23.57 -4.93 -20.32
CA THR A 897 23.84 -5.93 -21.35
C THR A 897 24.63 -5.39 -22.55
N SER A 898 24.68 -4.07 -22.78
CA SER A 898 25.42 -3.47 -23.91
C SER A 898 26.73 -2.82 -23.53
N VAL A 899 26.84 -2.25 -22.33
CA VAL A 899 28.05 -1.54 -21.91
C VAL A 899 29.13 -2.54 -21.51
N SER A 900 30.33 -2.37 -22.06
CA SER A 900 31.52 -3.12 -21.68
C SER A 900 32.62 -2.16 -21.28
N LEU A 901 33.05 -2.20 -20.03
CA LEU A 901 34.18 -1.44 -19.52
C LEU A 901 35.46 -2.25 -19.74
N THR A 902 36.42 -1.68 -20.45
CA THR A 902 37.75 -2.26 -20.60
C THR A 902 38.70 -1.59 -19.61
N VAL A 903 39.22 -2.36 -18.65
CA VAL A 903 40.39 -1.93 -17.89
C VAL A 903 41.57 -1.98 -18.86
N SER A 904 42.05 -0.82 -19.30
CA SER A 904 43.30 -0.74 -20.04
C SER A 904 44.38 -1.29 -19.13
N SER A 905 45.04 -2.36 -19.56
CA SER A 905 46.23 -2.83 -18.85
C SER A 905 47.22 -1.67 -18.83
N LEU A 906 47.53 -1.14 -17.65
CA LEU A 906 48.80 -0.49 -17.40
C LEU A 906 49.87 -1.41 -17.98
N ARG A 907 50.43 -1.02 -19.13
CA ARG A 907 51.65 -1.61 -19.67
C ARG A 907 52.73 -1.31 -18.64
N ILE A 908 52.88 -2.18 -17.64
CA ILE A 908 54.16 -2.32 -16.97
C ILE A 908 55.08 -2.84 -18.06
N LYS A 909 55.85 -1.92 -18.65
CA LYS A 909 56.90 -2.23 -19.61
C LYS A 909 57.80 -3.27 -18.93
N ARG A 910 57.80 -4.50 -19.47
CA ARG A 910 58.89 -5.45 -19.29
C ARG A 910 60.12 -4.85 -19.97
N HIS A 911 60.85 -4.01 -19.26
CA HIS A 911 62.29 -3.82 -19.45
C HIS A 911 62.93 -4.26 -18.14
N LEU A 912 63.91 -5.16 -18.23
CA LEU A 912 64.57 -5.94 -17.16
C LEU A 912 63.94 -7.32 -16.90
N LEU A 913 64.10 -8.20 -17.89
CA LEU A 913 64.64 -9.56 -17.71
C LEU A 913 65.40 -9.94 -18.97
#